data_AF-R6XUJ3-F1
#
_entry.id   AF-R6XUJ3-F1
#
_cell.length_a   1.000
_cell.length_b   1.000
_cell.length_c   1.000
_cell.angle_alpha   90.00
_cell.angle_beta   90.00
_cell.angle_gamma   90.00
#
_symmetry.space_group_name_H-M   'P 1'
#
loop_
_entity.id
_entity.type
_entity.pdbx_description
1 polymer ?
#
loop_
_entity_poly.entity_id
_entity_poly.type
_entity_poly.pdbx_seq_one_letter_code
_entity_poly.pdbx_strand_id
1 'polypeptide(L)'
;MNKEQNVTFINKFANYIGLLIISICVTLGVFAITNTKNNDPLSNQFSSELFNINSSKVQQSFTDLGNINRNIPKDTKNEGICLRYPTYGTSLENITEEEKNNLIKESSLIFPGTNTYTSLDKDGNYLLDGNLTGKKIYKHTASIDMYEGNVSDEEKAVIRKIDINATIWRNYITGLYAAPGEIIKLEISQDDLEKIGSLTIAVGQVTHKNTINNIWKARNDFSRMPTIAGLFKTSETTFYFGTPMGGPIYLYPEKLGNFSCTISSAVTYPFYIHGYTTYEDFNKMSQSSAPYFDFEIWDKGVRHSGPKSRANFDYENLLKVGDLWEKICRTSNRVPTNSSADSGVGYIYDPFVAAGEAVAFVGGRIAVNAPLYWMHGALNYDSMVNSGFWGQIHEFNHHFQNYGMSGASTNEVTNNATSLLSYILYTNISSYRTNDDSSLSGWNRYLDPSISLKETLTNTSSQNGLNSYADIIHSFGVDNFIAATRKDTKKYTPTSWYQALSEVIDYDFSYYFETLLHQQIDEDVKNLYKDRKKFIPIASLYQTGRNYYSEDVEYTSNTVKPFYFKDKTDFILDFDKFLVYPSEFSCSIKNITSLDNGYLQKISDNKYRYVPNDKRKLSGEFKITFHLENSSVANDDISLTFNLGITNGNPEKCIYRYDSQIYSSPDEALNNNFDGYSSKDVISTKSTFLNGISANSIGYLNGKILIPSDGKYSLCLRAGRGNHALYLSSDGVNYKKYLEFSGDKNTFDNEASHNVVLNLKKGDFLYYKQITISNNHPDAYTELGWSINDNNTVSIQSTYLYDVNATINNSSFVSEVVYPYTYNENYIFYKSDISKEKIISVNQGAWDDTTKIDNILDGNPDTFYHSNNGNYLSSDNPFEIIIDLGESKTWNSIKLTGRQKGVNHLPIEFSIFGSGDSNKFEKVAEITKDNAIINGITSSAVFEEKEFRYIKLIVTDTSLQSGNKYICLSDIELSYTQNMVSKSNNLLEYYGDFSLNNKYLSSYGHLIEGKGTIKYTGDFSNFVLFVRQKSACQIKVIFDNHSEIINLLANDNLSPAFIKSLSKKSQHTIIIEVLEGTLSVDSFMTI
;
A
#
# COMPACT_ATOMS: atom_id res chain seq x y z
N MET A 1 -8.16 -74.74 -24.76
CA MET A 1 -7.51 -74.44 -23.47
C MET A 1 -7.03 -73.00 -23.53
N ASN A 2 -7.40 -72.04 -22.69
CA ASN A 2 -8.14 -72.04 -21.44
C ASN A 2 -9.25 -70.98 -21.49
N LYS A 3 -10.50 -71.42 -21.35
CA LYS A 3 -11.68 -70.56 -21.21
C LYS A 3 -11.68 -69.73 -19.91
N GLU A 4 -10.74 -69.98 -19.00
CA GLU A 4 -10.60 -69.29 -17.72
C GLU A 4 -9.72 -68.02 -17.77
N GLN A 5 -8.84 -67.85 -18.76
CA GLN A 5 -7.99 -66.64 -18.86
C GLN A 5 -8.70 -65.46 -19.56
N ASN A 6 -9.66 -65.71 -20.44
CA ASN A 6 -10.46 -64.64 -21.06
C ASN A 6 -11.51 -64.06 -20.11
N VAL A 7 -12.00 -64.83 -19.14
CA VAL A 7 -12.99 -64.33 -18.16
C VAL A 7 -12.32 -63.41 -17.13
N THR A 8 -11.04 -63.64 -16.79
CA THR A 8 -10.29 -62.75 -15.89
C THR A 8 -9.86 -61.45 -16.56
N PHE A 9 -9.55 -61.46 -17.87
CA PHE A 9 -9.21 -60.25 -18.61
C PHE A 9 -10.46 -59.38 -18.88
N ILE A 10 -11.59 -59.99 -19.22
CA ILE A 10 -12.87 -59.28 -19.41
C ILE A 10 -13.38 -58.71 -18.07
N ASN A 11 -13.24 -59.42 -16.94
CA ASN A 11 -13.64 -58.88 -15.63
C ASN A 11 -12.71 -57.76 -15.13
N LYS A 12 -11.40 -57.79 -15.45
CA LYS A 12 -10.50 -56.68 -15.14
C LYS A 12 -10.74 -55.46 -16.03
N PHE A 13 -11.04 -55.65 -17.31
CA PHE A 13 -11.39 -54.57 -18.24
C PHE A 13 -12.76 -53.96 -17.92
N ALA A 14 -13.74 -54.77 -17.51
CA ALA A 14 -15.05 -54.31 -17.04
C ALA A 14 -14.96 -53.56 -15.70
N ASN A 15 -14.07 -53.97 -14.79
CA ASN A 15 -13.81 -53.21 -13.55
C ASN A 15 -13.05 -51.91 -13.80
N TYR A 16 -12.15 -51.86 -14.79
CA TYR A 16 -11.45 -50.62 -15.17
C TYR A 16 -12.39 -49.63 -15.88
N ILE A 17 -13.27 -50.12 -16.76
CA ILE A 17 -14.35 -49.32 -17.36
C ILE A 17 -15.38 -48.92 -16.30
N GLY A 18 -15.69 -49.79 -15.33
CA GLY A 18 -16.56 -49.47 -14.19
C GLY A 18 -15.98 -48.38 -13.30
N LEU A 19 -14.68 -48.40 -13.01
CA LEU A 19 -13.97 -47.35 -12.27
C LEU A 19 -13.83 -46.05 -13.08
N LEU A 20 -13.64 -46.14 -14.40
CA LEU A 20 -13.60 -44.97 -15.28
C LEU A 20 -15.00 -44.33 -15.42
N ILE A 21 -16.06 -45.14 -15.52
CA ILE A 21 -17.45 -44.67 -15.55
C ILE A 21 -17.88 -44.14 -14.19
N ILE A 22 -17.45 -44.74 -13.06
CA ILE A 22 -17.71 -44.17 -11.73
C ILE A 22 -16.90 -42.88 -11.53
N SER A 23 -15.66 -42.79 -12.02
CA SER A 23 -14.88 -41.55 -11.94
C SER A 23 -15.45 -40.45 -12.84
N ILE A 24 -15.94 -40.79 -14.04
CA ILE A 24 -16.64 -39.88 -14.97
C ILE A 24 -18.05 -39.54 -14.47
N CYS A 25 -18.76 -40.43 -13.79
CA CYS A 25 -20.06 -40.15 -13.17
C CYS A 25 -19.92 -39.42 -11.83
N VAL A 26 -18.78 -39.51 -11.13
CA VAL A 26 -18.46 -38.67 -9.97
C VAL A 26 -17.99 -37.28 -10.45
N THR A 27 -17.23 -37.16 -11.53
CA THR A 27 -16.86 -35.84 -12.09
C THR A 27 -18.00 -35.16 -12.84
N LEU A 28 -18.85 -35.89 -13.57
CA LEU A 28 -20.07 -35.34 -14.19
C LEU A 28 -21.23 -35.23 -13.18
N GLY A 29 -21.28 -36.04 -12.13
CA GLY A 29 -22.21 -35.88 -11.00
C GLY A 29 -21.88 -34.67 -10.14
N VAL A 30 -20.60 -34.33 -9.99
CA VAL A 30 -20.14 -33.08 -9.37
C VAL A 30 -20.40 -31.87 -10.28
N PHE A 31 -20.48 -32.04 -11.61
CA PHE A 31 -20.81 -30.96 -12.55
C PHE A 31 -22.31 -30.82 -12.90
N ALA A 32 -23.16 -31.83 -12.63
CA ALA A 32 -24.58 -31.83 -13.00
C ALA A 32 -25.56 -31.82 -11.81
N ILE A 33 -25.09 -31.88 -10.57
CA ILE A 33 -25.92 -31.63 -9.36
C ILE A 33 -25.93 -30.13 -8.96
N THR A 34 -25.35 -29.25 -9.78
CA THR A 34 -25.43 -27.79 -9.62
C THR A 34 -26.68 -27.14 -10.23
N ASN A 35 -27.70 -27.91 -10.64
CA ASN A 35 -28.94 -27.33 -11.19
C ASN A 35 -30.25 -27.96 -10.68
N THR A 36 -30.23 -28.63 -9.54
CA THR A 36 -31.44 -28.93 -8.78
C THR A 36 -31.48 -28.08 -7.52
N LYS A 37 -32.50 -27.21 -7.42
CA LYS A 37 -32.85 -26.43 -6.22
C LYS A 37 -32.92 -27.36 -5.00
N ASN A 38 -31.81 -27.51 -4.30
CA ASN A 38 -31.75 -28.09 -2.97
C ASN A 38 -31.77 -26.93 -1.97
N ASN A 39 -32.76 -26.96 -1.08
CA ASN A 39 -32.88 -26.06 0.06
C ASN A 39 -31.86 -26.47 1.14
N ASP A 40 -30.57 -26.34 0.85
CA ASP A 40 -29.51 -26.39 1.86
C ASP A 40 -29.05 -24.95 2.13
N PRO A 41 -29.25 -24.38 3.35
CA PRO A 41 -28.89 -22.99 3.65
C PRO A 41 -27.39 -22.67 3.51
N LEU A 42 -26.55 -23.69 3.33
CA LEU A 42 -25.08 -23.59 3.27
C LEU A 42 -24.50 -23.70 1.86
N SER A 43 -25.30 -23.92 0.81
CA SER A 43 -24.74 -24.20 -0.54
C SER A 43 -24.35 -22.98 -1.38
N ASN A 44 -24.74 -21.77 -0.97
CA ASN A 44 -24.40 -20.52 -1.67
C ASN A 44 -23.58 -19.63 -0.72
N GLN A 45 -22.26 -19.89 -0.65
CA GLN A 45 -21.35 -18.96 0.00
C GLN A 45 -21.39 -17.63 -0.74
N PHE A 46 -21.74 -16.57 -0.02
CA PHE A 46 -21.50 -15.20 -0.46
C PHE A 46 -19.99 -14.98 -0.29
N SER A 47 -19.21 -15.24 -1.34
CA SER A 47 -17.76 -15.16 -1.25
C SER A 47 -17.34 -13.75 -0.89
N SER A 48 -16.56 -13.57 0.17
CA SER A 48 -15.90 -12.31 0.52
C SER A 48 -15.02 -11.75 -0.62
N GLU A 49 -14.69 -12.58 -1.62
CA GLU A 49 -14.13 -12.20 -2.92
C GLU A 49 -15.02 -11.24 -3.73
N LEU A 50 -16.33 -11.14 -3.44
CA LEU A 50 -17.29 -10.34 -4.21
C LEU A 50 -17.02 -8.83 -4.17
N PHE A 51 -16.31 -8.33 -3.15
CA PHE A 51 -16.03 -6.90 -3.06
C PHE A 51 -14.60 -6.54 -3.46
N ASN A 52 -13.66 -7.48 -3.46
CA ASN A 52 -12.24 -7.20 -3.74
C ASN A 52 -11.71 -6.01 -2.92
N ILE A 53 -12.16 -5.83 -1.67
CA ILE A 53 -11.76 -4.72 -0.80
C ILE A 53 -10.78 -5.19 0.28
N ASN A 54 -9.68 -4.46 0.44
CA ASN A 54 -8.68 -4.74 1.47
C ASN A 54 -9.17 -4.36 2.90
N SER A 55 -8.57 -4.95 3.94
CA SER A 55 -8.97 -4.83 5.35
C SER A 55 -8.30 -3.67 6.10
N SER A 56 -8.09 -2.52 5.44
CA SER A 56 -7.52 -1.32 6.06
C SER A 56 -8.60 -0.39 6.60
N LYS A 57 -8.30 0.36 7.67
CA LYS A 57 -9.26 1.30 8.25
C LYS A 57 -9.53 2.46 7.29
N VAL A 58 -10.80 2.77 7.09
CA VAL A 58 -11.26 3.98 6.40
C VAL A 58 -12.42 4.55 7.22
N GLN A 59 -12.20 5.68 7.88
CA GLN A 59 -13.22 6.28 8.74
C GLN A 59 -13.80 7.56 8.13
N GLN A 60 -14.21 7.42 6.87
CA GLN A 60 -14.92 8.44 6.11
C GLN A 60 -15.92 7.76 5.18
N SER A 61 -17.05 8.40 4.93
CA SER A 61 -18.04 7.91 3.96
C SER A 61 -18.74 9.06 3.22
N PHE A 62 -19.33 8.71 2.07
CA PHE A 62 -20.02 9.65 1.19
C PHE A 62 -21.42 9.15 0.87
N THR A 63 -22.40 10.05 0.93
CA THR A 63 -23.76 9.78 0.43
C THR A 63 -24.22 10.90 -0.49
N ASP A 64 -24.48 10.58 -1.76
CA ASP A 64 -25.15 11.49 -2.69
C ASP A 64 -26.66 11.56 -2.37
N LEU A 65 -27.16 12.74 -2.00
CA LEU A 65 -28.55 13.00 -1.64
C LEU A 65 -29.40 13.47 -2.83
N GLY A 66 -28.77 13.92 -3.92
CA GLY A 66 -29.46 14.38 -5.12
C GLY A 66 -28.57 15.24 -6.02
N ASN A 67 -29.16 15.78 -7.08
CA ASN A 67 -28.52 16.67 -8.04
C ASN A 67 -29.20 18.04 -8.06
N ILE A 68 -28.43 19.08 -8.36
CA ILE A 68 -28.91 20.46 -8.51
C ILE A 68 -28.30 21.11 -9.76
N ASN A 69 -29.02 22.06 -10.35
CA ASN A 69 -28.49 22.86 -11.45
C ASN A 69 -27.41 23.82 -10.94
N ARG A 70 -26.36 23.97 -11.75
CA ARG A 70 -25.24 24.86 -11.46
C ARG A 70 -25.54 26.31 -11.81
N ASN A 71 -24.87 27.22 -11.10
CA ASN A 71 -24.88 28.65 -11.40
C ASN A 71 -23.64 29.03 -12.19
N ILE A 72 -23.61 28.62 -13.46
CA ILE A 72 -22.43 28.73 -14.33
C ILE A 72 -22.20 30.21 -14.71
N PRO A 73 -21.01 30.80 -14.44
CA PRO A 73 -20.68 32.14 -14.88
C PRO A 73 -20.72 32.24 -16.42
N LYS A 74 -21.41 33.26 -16.94
CA LYS A 74 -21.54 33.47 -18.39
C LYS A 74 -20.26 33.96 -19.07
N ASP A 75 -19.44 34.71 -18.33
CA ASP A 75 -18.24 35.37 -18.84
C ASP A 75 -17.03 35.03 -17.98
N THR A 76 -15.88 34.93 -18.65
CA THR A 76 -14.57 34.87 -18.02
C THR A 76 -14.05 36.29 -17.76
N LYS A 77 -13.47 36.56 -16.59
CA LYS A 77 -12.96 37.87 -16.17
C LYS A 77 -11.59 37.75 -15.50
N ASN A 78 -10.90 38.88 -15.35
CA ASN A 78 -9.61 39.00 -14.65
C ASN A 78 -9.63 40.27 -13.77
N GLU A 79 -8.62 40.45 -12.92
CA GLU A 79 -8.46 41.69 -12.13
C GLU A 79 -7.87 42.84 -12.97
N GLY A 80 -7.40 42.55 -14.19
CA GLY A 80 -6.91 43.53 -15.15
C GLY A 80 -5.51 44.06 -14.84
N ILE A 81 -4.71 43.30 -14.08
CA ILE A 81 -3.34 43.65 -13.71
C ILE A 81 -2.35 43.03 -14.71
N CYS A 82 -2.63 41.82 -15.18
CA CYS A 82 -1.75 41.09 -16.10
C CYS A 82 -2.16 41.27 -17.58
N LEU A 83 -1.15 41.35 -18.47
CA LEU A 83 -1.32 41.41 -19.93
C LEU A 83 -1.49 40.03 -20.56
N ARG A 84 -0.89 38.99 -19.98
CA ARG A 84 -1.01 37.59 -20.39
C ARG A 84 -0.96 36.69 -19.16
N TYR A 85 -1.57 35.51 -19.28
CA TYR A 85 -1.69 34.53 -18.19
C TYR A 85 -1.06 33.20 -18.62
N PRO A 86 -0.45 32.46 -17.68
CA PRO A 86 0.03 31.11 -17.95
C PRO A 86 -1.14 30.15 -18.16
N THR A 87 -0.95 29.18 -19.05
CA THR A 87 -1.82 27.99 -19.16
C THR A 87 -1.21 26.87 -18.34
N TYR A 88 -2.02 26.05 -17.67
CA TYR A 88 -1.52 24.99 -16.79
C TYR A 88 -0.56 24.05 -17.54
N GLY A 89 0.67 23.89 -17.02
CA GLY A 89 1.72 23.09 -17.66
C GLY A 89 2.60 23.84 -18.67
N THR A 90 2.26 25.08 -19.03
CA THR A 90 2.97 25.84 -20.05
C THR A 90 3.48 27.16 -19.48
N SER A 91 4.80 27.26 -19.32
CA SER A 91 5.45 28.47 -18.80
C SER A 91 5.35 29.64 -19.78
N LEU A 92 5.17 30.85 -19.23
CA LEU A 92 5.28 32.08 -20.02
C LEU A 92 6.72 32.30 -20.48
N GLU A 93 6.96 32.16 -21.77
CA GLU A 93 8.28 32.43 -22.37
C GLU A 93 8.69 33.89 -22.14
N ASN A 94 9.98 34.10 -21.84
CA ASN A 94 10.61 35.42 -21.67
C ASN A 94 9.87 36.35 -20.68
N ILE A 95 9.32 35.80 -19.60
CA ILE A 95 8.58 36.57 -18.60
C ILE A 95 9.46 37.64 -17.92
N THR A 96 8.99 38.88 -17.94
CA THR A 96 9.67 40.04 -17.36
C THR A 96 9.44 40.15 -15.85
N GLU A 97 10.32 40.85 -15.12
CA GLU A 97 10.14 41.10 -13.68
C GLU A 97 8.83 41.83 -13.34
N GLU A 98 8.35 42.70 -14.23
CA GLU A 98 7.06 43.38 -14.08
C GLU A 98 5.90 42.39 -14.19
N GLU A 99 5.89 41.54 -15.22
CA GLU A 99 4.89 40.50 -15.39
C GLU A 99 4.85 39.53 -14.20
N LYS A 100 6.01 39.15 -13.65
CA LYS A 100 6.07 38.32 -12.43
C LYS A 100 5.39 39.00 -11.24
N ASN A 101 5.69 40.29 -11.00
CA ASN A 101 5.06 41.04 -9.91
C ASN A 101 3.54 41.15 -10.11
N ASN A 102 3.11 41.39 -11.36
CA ASN A 102 1.71 41.50 -11.72
C ASN A 102 0.96 40.18 -11.50
N LEU A 103 1.52 39.04 -11.92
CA LEU A 103 0.94 37.72 -11.68
C LEU A 103 0.83 37.39 -10.19
N ILE A 104 1.87 37.69 -9.41
CA ILE A 104 1.85 37.46 -7.95
C ILE A 104 0.78 38.35 -7.29
N LYS A 105 0.69 39.61 -7.70
CA LYS A 105 -0.30 40.56 -7.19
C LYS A 105 -1.72 40.17 -7.57
N GLU A 106 -1.97 39.75 -8.81
CA GLU A 106 -3.28 39.29 -9.24
C GLU A 106 -3.67 37.98 -8.56
N SER A 107 -2.72 37.04 -8.44
CA SER A 107 -2.92 35.79 -7.73
C SER A 107 -3.32 36.00 -6.26
N SER A 108 -2.83 37.04 -5.59
CA SER A 108 -3.21 37.31 -4.19
C SER A 108 -4.60 37.91 -4.04
N LEU A 109 -5.21 38.44 -5.12
CA LEU A 109 -6.54 39.05 -5.11
C LEU A 109 -7.67 38.05 -5.37
N ILE A 110 -7.39 36.95 -6.07
CA ILE A 110 -8.42 35.99 -6.50
C ILE A 110 -8.69 34.88 -5.46
N PHE A 111 -7.85 34.75 -4.44
CA PHE A 111 -8.03 33.77 -3.34
C PHE A 111 -8.41 34.45 -2.02
N PRO A 112 -9.04 33.72 -1.08
CA PRO A 112 -9.38 34.27 0.22
C PRO A 112 -8.13 34.67 1.02
N GLY A 113 -8.25 35.75 1.79
CA GLY A 113 -7.13 36.36 2.49
C GLY A 113 -7.53 37.61 3.28
N THR A 114 -6.61 38.14 4.08
CA THR A 114 -6.88 39.21 5.05
C THR A 114 -7.35 40.54 4.45
N ASN A 115 -7.09 40.78 3.17
CA ASN A 115 -7.46 42.01 2.47
C ASN A 115 -8.29 41.76 1.20
N THR A 116 -8.83 40.55 1.03
CA THR A 116 -9.62 40.17 -0.15
C THR A 116 -11.04 39.82 0.25
N TYR A 117 -11.29 38.57 0.58
CA TYR A 117 -12.55 38.04 1.08
C TYR A 117 -12.27 36.81 1.96
N THR A 118 -13.16 36.51 2.89
CA THR A 118 -13.10 35.34 3.76
C THR A 118 -14.29 34.40 3.55
N SER A 119 -15.36 34.85 2.89
CA SER A 119 -16.51 34.04 2.50
C SER A 119 -17.31 34.68 1.36
N LEU A 120 -18.36 33.99 0.91
CA LEU A 120 -19.37 34.51 -0.01
C LEU A 120 -20.72 34.64 0.72
N ASP A 121 -21.62 35.45 0.18
CA ASP A 121 -23.06 35.28 0.45
C ASP A 121 -23.70 34.29 -0.55
N LYS A 122 -24.98 33.97 -0.34
CA LYS A 122 -25.76 33.07 -1.21
C LYS A 122 -25.86 33.54 -2.67
N ASP A 123 -25.65 34.83 -2.92
CA ASP A 123 -25.75 35.45 -4.23
C ASP A 123 -24.36 35.56 -4.91
N GLY A 124 -23.29 35.18 -4.20
CA GLY A 124 -21.90 35.13 -4.67
C GLY A 124 -21.10 36.39 -4.45
N ASN A 125 -21.60 37.34 -3.66
CA ASN A 125 -20.87 38.55 -3.32
C ASN A 125 -19.75 38.23 -2.32
N TYR A 126 -18.59 38.84 -2.52
CA TYR A 126 -17.43 38.69 -1.64
C TYR A 126 -17.66 39.39 -0.32
N LEU A 127 -17.47 38.64 0.79
CA LEU A 127 -17.52 39.14 2.15
C LEU A 127 -16.11 39.12 2.75
N LEU A 128 -15.68 40.22 3.35
CA LEU A 128 -14.49 40.30 4.19
C LEU A 128 -14.93 40.48 5.63
N ASP A 129 -14.72 39.44 6.44
CA ASP A 129 -15.11 39.37 7.85
C ASP A 129 -16.60 39.76 8.04
N GLY A 130 -17.45 39.19 7.18
CA GLY A 130 -18.91 39.42 7.18
C GLY A 130 -19.38 40.68 6.46
N ASN A 131 -18.49 41.55 5.97
CA ASN A 131 -18.86 42.79 5.31
C ASN A 131 -18.73 42.71 3.78
N LEU A 132 -19.71 43.25 3.05
CA LEU A 132 -19.67 43.31 1.58
C LEU A 132 -18.48 44.14 1.08
N THR A 133 -17.72 43.56 0.15
CA THR A 133 -16.57 44.24 -0.50
C THR A 133 -16.96 44.99 -1.77
N GLY A 134 -18.17 44.75 -2.30
CA GLY A 134 -18.61 45.25 -3.60
C GLY A 134 -18.12 44.43 -4.80
N LYS A 135 -17.32 43.37 -4.57
CA LYS A 135 -16.92 42.41 -5.60
C LYS A 135 -17.79 41.15 -5.56
N LYS A 136 -17.79 40.39 -6.66
CA LYS A 136 -18.56 39.15 -6.84
C LYS A 136 -17.67 38.07 -7.45
N ILE A 137 -17.92 36.81 -7.10
CA ILE A 137 -17.24 35.67 -7.70
C ILE A 137 -17.42 35.62 -9.22
N TYR A 138 -16.39 35.18 -9.93
CA TYR A 138 -16.34 35.10 -11.39
C TYR A 138 -15.40 33.98 -11.84
N LYS A 139 -15.49 33.53 -13.11
CA LYS A 139 -14.56 32.55 -13.69
C LYS A 139 -13.30 33.26 -14.20
N HIS A 140 -12.11 32.85 -13.73
CA HIS A 140 -10.84 33.49 -14.12
C HIS A 140 -10.25 32.91 -15.42
N THR A 141 -9.53 33.69 -16.23
CA THR A 141 -8.98 33.20 -17.52
C THR A 141 -8.03 32.03 -17.36
N ALA A 142 -7.15 32.08 -16.35
CA ALA A 142 -6.21 30.99 -16.07
C ALA A 142 -6.86 29.71 -15.52
N SER A 143 -8.18 29.68 -15.29
CA SER A 143 -8.91 28.46 -14.91
C SER A 143 -9.23 27.54 -16.09
N ILE A 144 -9.12 28.05 -17.31
CA ILE A 144 -9.32 27.28 -18.54
C ILE A 144 -8.17 26.26 -18.67
N ASP A 145 -8.52 25.01 -18.91
CA ASP A 145 -7.61 23.86 -19.00
C ASP A 145 -6.79 23.60 -17.72
N MET A 146 -7.25 24.13 -16.58
CA MET A 146 -6.64 23.88 -15.27
C MET A 146 -6.67 22.38 -14.97
N TYR A 147 -5.50 21.82 -14.62
CA TYR A 147 -5.31 20.37 -14.48
C TYR A 147 -5.54 19.58 -15.78
N GLU A 148 -5.20 20.16 -16.95
CA GLU A 148 -5.29 19.50 -18.27
C GLU A 148 -6.74 19.15 -18.69
N GLY A 149 -7.74 19.89 -18.20
CA GLY A 149 -9.12 19.74 -18.64
C GLY A 149 -10.07 20.79 -18.06
N ASN A 150 -11.37 20.65 -18.37
CA ASN A 150 -12.42 21.56 -17.92
C ASN A 150 -13.64 20.78 -17.43
N VAL A 151 -14.36 21.36 -16.47
CA VAL A 151 -15.69 20.88 -16.09
C VAL A 151 -16.68 21.24 -17.21
N SER A 152 -17.39 20.24 -17.74
CA SER A 152 -18.46 20.38 -18.73
C SER A 152 -19.61 21.21 -18.16
N ASP A 153 -20.20 22.07 -18.99
CA ASP A 153 -21.36 22.89 -18.59
C ASP A 153 -22.65 22.04 -18.47
N GLU A 154 -22.66 20.84 -19.05
CA GLU A 154 -23.75 19.86 -18.96
C GLU A 154 -23.70 19.01 -17.67
N GLU A 155 -22.55 18.94 -17.01
CA GLU A 155 -22.41 18.18 -15.75
C GLU A 155 -23.15 18.88 -14.61
N LYS A 156 -24.09 18.17 -13.98
CA LYS A 156 -24.88 18.67 -12.85
C LYS A 156 -24.06 18.67 -11.57
N ALA A 157 -24.34 19.63 -10.68
CA ALA A 157 -23.83 19.59 -9.33
C ALA A 157 -24.60 18.55 -8.49
N VAL A 158 -23.95 18.06 -7.44
CA VAL A 158 -24.51 17.11 -6.48
C VAL A 158 -24.77 17.78 -5.13
N ILE A 159 -25.64 17.17 -4.34
CA ILE A 159 -25.78 17.39 -2.90
C ILE A 159 -25.18 16.15 -2.24
N ARG A 160 -24.07 16.31 -1.52
CA ARG A 160 -23.38 15.18 -0.89
C ARG A 160 -23.21 15.39 0.60
N LYS A 161 -23.65 14.40 1.37
CA LYS A 161 -23.34 14.26 2.79
C LYS A 161 -22.00 13.55 2.95
N ILE A 162 -21.19 14.05 3.87
CA ILE A 162 -19.85 13.55 4.17
C ILE A 162 -19.79 13.33 5.68
N ASP A 163 -19.54 12.09 6.09
CA ASP A 163 -19.35 11.71 7.49
C ASP A 163 -17.87 11.35 7.69
N ILE A 164 -17.21 11.95 8.69
CA ILE A 164 -15.77 11.76 8.97
C ILE A 164 -15.59 11.48 10.47
N ASN A 165 -14.81 10.43 10.79
CA ASN A 165 -14.14 10.31 12.08
C ASN A 165 -12.69 10.74 11.93
N ALA A 166 -12.39 11.97 12.33
CA ALA A 166 -11.05 12.50 12.20
C ALA A 166 -10.17 11.97 13.33
N THR A 167 -9.38 10.93 13.06
CA THR A 167 -8.40 10.36 14.00
C THR A 167 -6.95 10.74 13.66
N ILE A 168 -6.74 11.36 12.50
CA ILE A 168 -5.42 11.77 11.99
C ILE A 168 -5.45 13.26 11.63
N TRP A 169 -4.40 14.00 11.98
CA TRP A 169 -4.28 15.42 11.67
C TRP A 169 -3.91 15.66 10.20
N ARG A 170 -4.89 15.60 9.31
CA ARG A 170 -4.79 15.90 7.87
C ARG A 170 -6.12 16.44 7.34
N ASN A 171 -6.15 16.85 6.07
CA ASN A 171 -7.39 17.08 5.35
C ASN A 171 -7.99 15.76 4.81
N TYR A 172 -9.29 15.79 4.54
CA TYR A 172 -10.10 14.66 4.10
C TYR A 172 -10.68 14.94 2.73
N ILE A 173 -10.68 13.92 1.86
CA ILE A 173 -11.22 13.96 0.49
C ILE A 173 -12.73 14.17 0.56
N THR A 174 -13.32 14.97 -0.33
CA THR A 174 -14.79 15.07 -0.45
C THR A 174 -15.32 14.36 -1.70
N GLY A 175 -14.44 14.10 -2.67
CA GLY A 175 -14.83 13.68 -4.02
C GLY A 175 -15.65 14.73 -4.77
N LEU A 176 -15.60 16.01 -4.32
CA LEU A 176 -16.29 17.14 -4.91
C LEU A 176 -15.31 18.18 -5.44
N TYR A 177 -15.63 18.75 -6.59
CA TYR A 177 -14.85 19.76 -7.27
C TYR A 177 -15.69 21.04 -7.41
N ALA A 178 -15.16 22.15 -6.91
CA ALA A 178 -15.73 23.47 -7.14
C ALA A 178 -15.43 23.89 -8.56
N ALA A 179 -16.45 24.02 -9.41
CA ALA A 179 -16.27 24.55 -10.74
C ALA A 179 -15.80 26.04 -10.67
N PRO A 180 -14.93 26.49 -11.60
CA PRO A 180 -14.35 27.82 -11.51
C PRO A 180 -15.39 28.93 -11.52
N GLY A 181 -15.35 29.80 -10.50
CA GLY A 181 -16.25 30.94 -10.37
C GLY A 181 -17.67 30.61 -9.87
N GLU A 182 -17.93 29.39 -9.42
CA GLU A 182 -19.23 28.97 -8.90
C GLU A 182 -19.31 29.04 -7.37
N ILE A 183 -20.54 29.20 -6.86
CA ILE A 183 -20.84 29.29 -5.43
C ILE A 183 -21.15 27.89 -4.89
N ILE A 184 -20.44 27.50 -3.85
CA ILE A 184 -20.60 26.24 -3.13
C ILE A 184 -21.20 26.54 -1.75
N LYS A 185 -22.09 25.67 -1.27
CA LYS A 185 -22.70 25.78 0.05
C LYS A 185 -22.28 24.59 0.91
N LEU A 186 -21.81 24.85 2.13
CA LEU A 186 -21.57 23.87 3.18
C LEU A 186 -22.57 24.06 4.32
N GLU A 187 -23.12 22.96 4.82
CA GLU A 187 -24.00 22.88 5.98
C GLU A 187 -23.44 21.90 7.01
N ILE A 188 -23.31 22.33 8.26
CA ILE A 188 -22.80 21.53 9.39
C ILE A 188 -23.62 21.85 10.64
N SER A 189 -23.84 20.85 11.51
CA SER A 189 -24.60 21.04 12.75
C SER A 189 -23.80 21.85 13.78
N GLN A 190 -24.51 22.54 14.68
CA GLN A 190 -23.88 23.27 15.79
C GLN A 190 -23.13 22.30 16.72
N ASP A 191 -23.74 21.14 17.05
CA ASP A 191 -23.13 20.10 17.88
C ASP A 191 -21.81 19.60 17.29
N ASP A 192 -21.75 19.41 15.97
CA ASP A 192 -20.51 18.97 15.32
C ASP A 192 -19.45 20.06 15.33
N LEU A 193 -19.82 21.33 15.10
CA LEU A 193 -18.89 22.47 15.25
C LEU A 193 -18.35 22.59 16.66
N GLU A 194 -19.15 22.35 17.70
CA GLU A 194 -18.69 22.36 19.09
C GLU A 194 -17.67 21.25 19.37
N LYS A 195 -17.87 20.06 18.77
CA LYS A 195 -16.90 18.95 18.86
C LYS A 195 -15.58 19.29 18.17
N ILE A 196 -15.63 19.79 16.93
CA ILE A 196 -14.44 20.00 16.11
C ILE A 196 -13.83 21.40 16.22
N GLY A 197 -14.48 22.34 16.90
CA GLY A 197 -14.11 23.76 17.03
C GLY A 197 -14.44 24.59 15.80
N SER A 198 -13.81 24.28 14.67
CA SER A 198 -14.03 24.95 13.39
C SER A 198 -13.59 24.05 12.24
N LEU A 199 -14.02 24.40 11.03
CA LEU A 199 -13.70 23.66 9.81
C LEU A 199 -12.91 24.52 8.84
N THR A 200 -11.74 24.03 8.43
CA THR A 200 -10.97 24.61 7.33
C THR A 200 -11.35 23.89 6.04
N ILE A 201 -11.70 24.65 5.00
CA ILE A 201 -12.09 24.15 3.68
C ILE A 201 -11.01 24.60 2.68
N ALA A 202 -10.37 23.65 2.02
CA ALA A 202 -9.46 23.94 0.92
C ALA A 202 -10.18 23.77 -0.42
N VAL A 203 -10.00 24.72 -1.34
CA VAL A 203 -10.47 24.63 -2.73
C VAL A 203 -9.28 24.79 -3.65
N GLY A 204 -8.86 23.72 -4.33
CA GLY A 204 -7.64 23.65 -5.13
C GLY A 204 -6.63 22.64 -4.61
N GLN A 205 -5.56 22.38 -5.38
CA GLN A 205 -4.51 21.44 -5.00
C GLN A 205 -3.73 21.94 -3.78
N VAL A 206 -3.74 21.14 -2.71
CA VAL A 206 -3.01 21.37 -1.45
C VAL A 206 -2.43 20.06 -0.95
N THR A 207 -1.41 20.13 -0.09
CA THR A 207 -0.91 18.94 0.62
C THR A 207 -1.89 18.44 1.69
N HIS A 208 -1.65 17.26 2.27
CA HIS A 208 -2.40 16.73 3.42
C HIS A 208 -2.54 17.70 4.60
N LYS A 209 -1.58 18.60 4.77
CA LYS A 209 -1.54 19.59 5.85
C LYS A 209 -2.04 20.96 5.39
N ASN A 210 -2.83 21.01 4.31
CA ASN A 210 -3.32 22.23 3.66
C ASN A 210 -2.20 23.22 3.28
N THR A 211 -0.99 22.72 3.00
CA THR A 211 0.08 23.58 2.48
C THR A 211 -0.15 23.83 1.00
N ILE A 212 -0.11 25.10 0.60
CA ILE A 212 -0.24 25.52 -0.80
C ILE A 212 1.16 25.57 -1.42
N ASN A 213 1.33 24.95 -2.59
CA ASN A 213 2.57 25.06 -3.36
C ASN A 213 2.54 26.32 -4.23
N ASN A 214 3.32 27.33 -3.89
CA ASN A 214 3.32 28.61 -4.60
C ASN A 214 4.56 28.82 -5.48
N ILE A 215 4.38 29.45 -6.64
CA ILE A 215 5.50 29.97 -7.45
C ILE A 215 5.91 31.33 -6.91
N TRP A 216 7.20 31.54 -6.64
CA TRP A 216 7.71 32.82 -6.10
C TRP A 216 8.52 33.60 -7.15
N LYS A 217 8.71 34.89 -6.91
CA LYS A 217 9.29 35.85 -7.87
C LYS A 217 10.64 35.44 -8.49
N ALA A 218 11.51 34.79 -7.73
CA ALA A 218 12.84 34.39 -8.23
C ALA A 218 12.78 33.27 -9.28
N ARG A 219 11.62 32.63 -9.45
CA ARG A 219 11.37 31.63 -10.49
C ARG A 219 11.15 32.29 -11.85
N ASN A 220 11.41 31.52 -12.90
CA ASN A 220 11.15 31.92 -14.30
C ASN A 220 10.11 31.00 -14.98
N ASP A 221 9.78 29.89 -14.34
CA ASP A 221 8.86 28.85 -14.78
C ASP A 221 7.46 29.09 -14.20
N PHE A 222 6.82 30.18 -14.61
CA PHE A 222 5.40 30.42 -14.31
C PHE A 222 4.53 29.53 -15.19
N SER A 223 4.53 28.22 -14.92
CA SER A 223 3.78 27.17 -15.65
C SER A 223 2.30 27.09 -15.29
N ARG A 224 1.84 27.97 -14.39
CA ARG A 224 0.46 28.18 -13.94
C ARG A 224 0.42 29.48 -13.13
N MET A 225 -0.77 29.88 -12.66
CA MET A 225 -0.87 30.99 -11.69
C MET A 225 -0.03 30.69 -10.44
N PRO A 226 0.59 31.72 -9.80
CA PRO A 226 1.45 31.52 -8.62
C PRO A 226 0.81 30.70 -7.52
N THR A 227 -0.45 30.97 -7.21
CA THR A 227 -1.29 30.15 -6.33
C THR A 227 -2.45 29.57 -7.12
N ILE A 228 -2.88 28.35 -6.77
CA ILE A 228 -4.00 27.64 -7.40
C ILE A 228 -4.99 27.05 -6.38
N ALA A 229 -4.90 27.48 -5.12
CA ALA A 229 -5.77 27.01 -4.06
C ALA A 229 -6.10 28.13 -3.06
N GLY A 230 -7.31 28.08 -2.50
CA GLY A 230 -7.79 28.96 -1.44
C GLY A 230 -8.15 28.18 -0.18
N LEU A 231 -7.89 28.78 0.99
CA LEU A 231 -8.27 28.22 2.29
C LEU A 231 -9.32 29.11 2.95
N PHE A 232 -10.43 28.50 3.35
CA PHE A 232 -11.51 29.14 4.10
C PHE A 232 -11.55 28.53 5.51
N LYS A 233 -11.89 29.32 6.52
CA LYS A 233 -12.14 28.83 7.89
C LYS A 233 -13.54 29.28 8.31
N THR A 234 -14.34 28.35 8.82
CA THR A 234 -15.71 28.64 9.27
C THR A 234 -16.03 28.01 10.62
N SER A 235 -16.82 28.74 11.39
CA SER A 235 -17.52 28.28 12.60
C SER A 235 -19.02 28.54 12.48
N GLU A 236 -19.52 28.73 11.26
CA GLU A 236 -20.94 28.94 10.95
C GLU A 236 -21.59 27.64 10.44
N THR A 237 -22.85 27.41 10.80
CA THR A 237 -23.61 26.21 10.42
C THR A 237 -24.01 26.20 8.94
N THR A 238 -24.02 27.35 8.27
CA THR A 238 -24.20 27.50 6.83
C THR A 238 -23.14 28.43 6.29
N PHE A 239 -22.34 27.97 5.33
CA PHE A 239 -21.20 28.72 4.82
C PHE A 239 -21.17 28.66 3.29
N TYR A 240 -21.01 29.81 2.63
CA TYR A 240 -20.86 29.89 1.18
C TYR A 240 -19.42 30.25 0.80
N PHE A 241 -18.88 29.52 -0.16
CA PHE A 241 -17.49 29.66 -0.59
C PHE A 241 -17.33 29.29 -2.06
N GLY A 242 -16.19 29.64 -2.64
CA GLY A 242 -15.88 29.41 -4.04
C GLY A 242 -14.67 30.25 -4.43
N THR A 243 -13.98 29.85 -5.50
CA THR A 243 -12.82 30.60 -6.00
C THR A 243 -12.93 30.80 -7.51
N PRO A 244 -12.33 31.87 -8.06
CA PRO A 244 -12.30 32.08 -9.51
C PRO A 244 -11.57 31.00 -10.31
N MET A 245 -10.73 30.21 -9.64
CA MET A 245 -9.96 29.11 -10.24
C MET A 245 -10.63 27.74 -10.09
N GLY A 246 -11.56 27.58 -9.14
CA GLY A 246 -12.13 26.29 -8.79
C GLY A 246 -11.09 25.32 -8.21
N GLY A 247 -11.44 24.03 -8.15
CA GLY A 247 -10.54 22.96 -7.70
C GLY A 247 -11.20 21.90 -6.83
N PRO A 248 -10.47 20.81 -6.49
CA PRO A 248 -10.95 19.82 -5.52
C PRO A 248 -11.21 20.46 -4.17
N ILE A 249 -12.24 19.98 -3.46
CA ILE A 249 -12.62 20.45 -2.13
C ILE A 249 -12.10 19.46 -1.08
N TYR A 250 -11.39 19.96 -0.06
CA TYR A 250 -10.94 19.16 1.09
C TYR A 250 -11.39 19.79 2.40
N LEU A 251 -11.59 18.95 3.43
CA LEU A 251 -12.02 19.36 4.77
C LEU A 251 -10.95 19.07 5.81
N TYR A 252 -10.66 20.00 6.72
CA TYR A 252 -9.69 19.83 7.81
C TYR A 252 -10.30 20.38 9.10
N PRO A 253 -10.67 19.52 10.08
CA PRO A 253 -11.22 19.97 11.35
C PRO A 253 -10.13 20.55 12.28
N GLU A 254 -10.48 21.54 13.10
CA GLU A 254 -9.55 22.12 14.08
C GLU A 254 -9.26 21.19 15.26
N LYS A 255 -10.18 20.27 15.59
CA LYS A 255 -10.01 19.20 16.59
C LYS A 255 -10.37 17.85 15.97
N LEU A 256 -9.63 16.81 16.36
CA LEU A 256 -9.98 15.43 16.04
C LEU A 256 -11.35 15.05 16.64
N GLY A 257 -12.12 14.24 15.93
CA GLY A 257 -13.47 13.86 16.33
C GLY A 257 -14.39 13.53 15.16
N ASN A 258 -15.58 13.04 15.50
CA ASN A 258 -16.62 12.72 14.53
C ASN A 258 -17.43 13.96 14.16
N PHE A 259 -17.69 14.16 12.87
CA PHE A 259 -18.61 15.18 12.39
C PHE A 259 -19.24 14.80 11.04
N SER A 260 -20.36 15.45 10.73
CA SER A 260 -21.06 15.33 9.46
C SER A 260 -21.28 16.71 8.85
N CYS A 261 -21.05 16.84 7.54
CA CYS A 261 -21.46 18.03 6.79
C CYS A 261 -22.09 17.68 5.44
N THR A 262 -22.89 18.59 4.90
CA THR A 262 -23.45 18.49 3.55
C THR A 262 -22.85 19.59 2.68
N ILE A 263 -22.34 19.23 1.50
CA ILE A 263 -21.86 20.16 0.50
C ILE A 263 -22.78 20.07 -0.73
N SER A 264 -23.19 21.22 -1.25
CA SER A 264 -24.03 21.33 -2.45
C SER A 264 -23.46 22.32 -3.47
N SER A 265 -23.93 22.21 -4.71
CA SER A 265 -23.50 23.03 -5.86
C SER A 265 -22.09 22.75 -6.41
N ALA A 266 -21.44 21.67 -5.95
CA ALA A 266 -20.18 21.16 -6.52
C ALA A 266 -20.43 19.97 -7.46
N VAL A 267 -19.57 19.76 -8.45
CA VAL A 267 -19.60 18.53 -9.28
C VAL A 267 -18.77 17.43 -8.60
N THR A 268 -18.98 16.17 -8.95
CA THR A 268 -18.09 15.10 -8.50
C THR A 268 -16.72 15.18 -9.19
N TYR A 269 -15.69 14.55 -8.64
CA TYR A 269 -14.48 14.20 -9.40
C TYR A 269 -14.07 12.75 -9.08
N PRO A 270 -13.36 12.07 -9.98
CA PRO A 270 -12.94 10.69 -9.75
C PRO A 270 -11.91 10.59 -8.63
N PHE A 271 -12.13 9.65 -7.72
CA PHE A 271 -11.16 9.28 -6.69
C PHE A 271 -11.20 7.78 -6.41
N TYR A 272 -10.15 7.28 -5.78
CA TYR A 272 -10.05 5.91 -5.28
C TYR A 272 -9.46 5.92 -3.87
N ILE A 273 -10.24 5.50 -2.87
CA ILE A 273 -9.75 5.23 -1.52
C ILE A 273 -9.67 3.72 -1.37
N HIS A 274 -8.46 3.21 -1.20
CA HIS A 274 -8.21 1.79 -0.98
C HIS A 274 -8.89 1.33 0.30
N GLY A 275 -9.64 0.23 0.24
CA GLY A 275 -10.46 -0.24 1.37
C GLY A 275 -11.89 0.32 1.40
N TYR A 276 -12.27 1.23 0.49
CA TYR A 276 -13.58 1.90 0.51
C TYR A 276 -14.27 1.99 -0.86
N THR A 277 -13.53 2.38 -1.90
CA THR A 277 -14.10 2.62 -3.23
C THR A 277 -14.43 1.30 -3.91
N THR A 278 -15.70 1.09 -4.25
CA THR A 278 -16.18 -0.07 -5.01
C THR A 278 -15.94 0.09 -6.51
N TYR A 279 -16.03 -1.01 -7.27
CA TYR A 279 -15.96 -0.99 -8.72
C TYR A 279 -17.07 -0.11 -9.33
N GLU A 280 -18.29 -0.23 -8.80
CA GLU A 280 -19.46 0.55 -9.23
C GLU A 280 -19.26 2.05 -8.98
N ASP A 281 -18.78 2.43 -7.79
CA ASP A 281 -18.50 3.83 -7.46
C ASP A 281 -17.42 4.40 -8.39
N PHE A 282 -16.33 3.64 -8.58
CA PHE A 282 -15.22 4.06 -9.43
C PHE A 282 -15.66 4.28 -10.88
N ASN A 283 -16.44 3.35 -11.45
CA ASN A 283 -16.98 3.47 -12.80
C ASN A 283 -17.97 4.62 -12.97
N LYS A 284 -18.80 4.88 -11.95
CA LYS A 284 -19.70 6.03 -11.97
C LYS A 284 -18.90 7.33 -11.97
N MET A 285 -17.91 7.46 -11.09
CA MET A 285 -17.15 8.70 -10.93
C MET A 285 -16.15 8.95 -12.06
N SER A 286 -15.63 7.91 -12.71
CA SER A 286 -14.72 8.03 -13.86
C SER A 286 -15.35 8.77 -15.06
N GLN A 287 -16.68 8.83 -15.11
CA GLN A 287 -17.45 9.56 -16.13
C GLN A 287 -17.50 11.09 -15.90
N SER A 288 -17.15 11.57 -14.71
CA SER A 288 -17.13 13.01 -14.42
C SER A 288 -16.13 13.75 -15.32
N SER A 289 -16.48 14.95 -15.76
CA SER A 289 -15.61 15.84 -16.54
C SER A 289 -14.59 16.59 -15.69
N ALA A 290 -14.73 16.60 -14.35
CA ALA A 290 -13.81 17.30 -13.48
C ALA A 290 -12.35 16.81 -13.67
N PRO A 291 -11.38 17.72 -13.90
CA PRO A 291 -10.04 17.35 -14.39
C PRO A 291 -9.07 16.93 -13.28
N TYR A 292 -9.57 16.41 -12.16
CA TYR A 292 -8.76 16.06 -11.00
C TYR A 292 -8.94 14.61 -10.57
N PHE A 293 -7.92 14.04 -9.94
CA PHE A 293 -7.95 12.68 -9.40
C PHE A 293 -7.19 12.56 -8.09
N ASP A 294 -7.76 11.81 -7.16
CA ASP A 294 -7.10 11.36 -5.94
C ASP A 294 -7.06 9.84 -5.85
N PHE A 295 -5.89 9.30 -5.54
CA PHE A 295 -5.75 7.94 -5.01
C PHE A 295 -5.30 8.03 -3.55
N GLU A 296 -5.89 7.29 -2.63
CA GLU A 296 -5.54 7.34 -1.21
C GLU A 296 -5.50 5.96 -0.55
N ILE A 297 -4.46 5.74 0.26
CA ILE A 297 -4.47 4.79 1.37
C ILE A 297 -4.68 5.60 2.64
N TRP A 298 -5.84 5.40 3.25
CA TRP A 298 -6.33 6.30 4.29
C TRP A 298 -5.47 6.21 5.55
N ASP A 299 -5.21 5.02 6.08
CA ASP A 299 -4.60 4.82 7.40
C ASP A 299 -3.07 4.85 7.37
N LYS A 300 -2.45 5.95 7.82
CA LYS A 300 -0.98 6.16 7.83
C LYS A 300 -0.30 5.85 6.48
N GLY A 301 -1.04 6.05 5.40
CA GLY A 301 -0.66 5.66 4.04
C GLY A 301 -0.13 6.82 3.21
N VAL A 302 -0.52 6.83 1.94
CA VAL A 302 -0.13 7.81 0.93
C VAL A 302 -1.36 8.33 0.19
N ARG A 303 -1.33 9.59 -0.26
CA ARG A 303 -2.29 10.11 -1.24
C ARG A 303 -1.56 10.65 -2.46
N HIS A 304 -2.06 10.32 -3.65
CA HIS A 304 -1.57 10.81 -4.93
C HIS A 304 -2.62 11.74 -5.54
N SER A 305 -2.33 13.04 -5.57
CA SER A 305 -3.28 14.08 -5.99
C SER A 305 -2.77 14.85 -7.21
N GLY A 306 -3.53 14.84 -8.31
CA GLY A 306 -3.11 15.48 -9.56
C GLY A 306 -4.15 15.45 -10.69
N PRO A 307 -3.76 15.84 -11.92
CA PRO A 307 -4.64 15.82 -13.09
C PRO A 307 -5.24 14.45 -13.39
N LYS A 308 -6.53 14.43 -13.73
CA LYS A 308 -7.28 13.21 -14.12
C LYS A 308 -6.61 12.48 -15.28
N SER A 309 -6.12 13.22 -16.27
CA SER A 309 -5.41 12.75 -17.47
C SER A 309 -4.15 11.92 -17.16
N ARG A 310 -3.59 12.03 -15.95
CA ARG A 310 -2.35 11.33 -15.55
C ARG A 310 -2.60 10.13 -14.62
N ALA A 311 -3.86 9.88 -14.25
CA ALA A 311 -4.26 8.77 -13.40
C ALA A 311 -4.39 7.44 -14.15
N ASN A 312 -4.73 6.36 -13.43
CA ASN A 312 -5.07 5.07 -13.99
C ASN A 312 -6.54 4.76 -13.68
N PHE A 313 -7.29 4.30 -14.68
CA PHE A 313 -8.73 4.01 -14.58
C PHE A 313 -9.07 2.51 -14.71
N ASP A 314 -8.08 1.63 -14.55
CA ASP A 314 -8.28 0.19 -14.36
C ASP A 314 -8.40 -0.12 -12.85
N TYR A 315 -9.62 -0.48 -12.41
CA TYR A 315 -9.94 -0.75 -11.00
C TYR A 315 -9.09 -1.88 -10.40
N GLU A 316 -8.96 -2.99 -11.11
CA GLU A 316 -8.19 -4.16 -10.66
C GLU A 316 -6.69 -3.82 -10.54
N ASN A 317 -6.19 -2.95 -11.42
CA ASN A 317 -4.86 -2.38 -11.26
C ASN A 317 -4.77 -1.51 -9.99
N LEU A 318 -5.72 -0.60 -9.76
CA LEU A 318 -5.69 0.29 -8.58
C LEU A 318 -5.81 -0.48 -7.26
N LEU A 319 -6.52 -1.62 -7.25
CA LEU A 319 -6.54 -2.53 -6.11
C LEU A 319 -5.13 -3.03 -5.77
N LYS A 320 -4.43 -3.59 -6.76
CA LYS A 320 -3.06 -4.08 -6.59
C LYS A 320 -2.06 -2.96 -6.25
N VAL A 321 -2.26 -1.76 -6.82
CA VAL A 321 -1.49 -0.55 -6.47
C VAL A 321 -1.72 -0.18 -5.00
N GLY A 322 -2.97 -0.24 -4.52
CA GLY A 322 -3.35 -0.09 -3.11
C GLY A 322 -2.59 -1.04 -2.21
N ASP A 323 -2.65 -2.34 -2.52
CA ASP A 323 -1.95 -3.36 -1.74
C ASP A 323 -0.44 -3.13 -1.71
N LEU A 324 0.16 -2.72 -2.82
CA LEU A 324 1.59 -2.46 -2.93
C LEU A 324 2.01 -1.23 -2.13
N TRP A 325 1.33 -0.10 -2.31
CA TRP A 325 1.63 1.11 -1.54
C TRP A 325 1.39 0.90 -0.05
N GLU A 326 0.38 0.11 0.33
CA GLU A 326 0.14 -0.24 1.73
C GLU A 326 1.35 -0.98 2.30
N LYS A 327 1.82 -2.03 1.59
CA LYS A 327 3.03 -2.78 1.95
C LYS A 327 4.26 -1.87 2.07
N ILE A 328 4.45 -0.93 1.15
CA ILE A 328 5.54 0.05 1.16
C ILE A 328 5.46 0.96 2.38
N CYS A 329 4.31 1.61 2.59
CA CYS A 329 4.09 2.50 3.74
C CYS A 329 4.37 1.77 5.05
N ARG A 330 3.98 0.49 5.17
CA ARG A 330 4.17 -0.29 6.39
C ARG A 330 5.61 -0.71 6.60
N THR A 331 6.36 -1.02 5.54
CA THR A 331 7.81 -1.24 5.65
C THR A 331 8.53 0.05 6.07
N SER A 332 8.26 1.18 5.40
CA SER A 332 8.91 2.45 5.72
C SER A 332 8.58 2.96 7.12
N ASN A 333 7.33 2.80 7.59
CA ASN A 333 6.92 3.17 8.96
C ASN A 333 7.63 2.35 10.05
N ARG A 334 8.36 1.28 9.70
CA ARG A 334 9.21 0.58 10.66
C ARG A 334 10.56 1.28 10.86
N VAL A 335 10.98 2.12 9.93
CA VAL A 335 12.22 2.89 10.00
C VAL A 335 11.96 4.23 10.73
N PRO A 336 12.91 4.73 11.53
CA PRO A 336 12.75 6.02 12.21
C PRO A 336 12.42 7.17 11.26
N THR A 337 11.41 7.97 11.61
CA THR A 337 10.90 9.09 10.80
C THR A 337 11.41 10.45 11.29
N ASN A 338 11.55 11.40 10.37
CA ASN A 338 11.75 12.83 10.64
C ASN A 338 10.45 13.64 10.57
N SER A 339 9.33 12.96 10.30
CA SER A 339 7.99 13.53 10.19
C SER A 339 7.08 12.92 11.26
N SER A 340 5.78 13.25 11.28
CA SER A 340 4.84 12.58 12.18
C SER A 340 4.63 11.13 11.74
N ALA A 341 4.90 10.17 12.63
CA ALA A 341 4.63 8.75 12.41
C ALA A 341 3.11 8.40 12.36
N ASP A 342 2.26 9.36 12.74
CA ASP A 342 0.81 9.18 12.78
C ASP A 342 0.11 9.73 11.54
N SER A 343 0.82 10.47 10.68
CA SER A 343 0.26 11.07 9.47
C SER A 343 0.79 10.38 8.21
N GLY A 344 -0.08 10.18 7.22
CA GLY A 344 0.33 9.75 5.88
C GLY A 344 0.98 10.87 5.05
N VAL A 345 1.70 10.50 3.98
CA VAL A 345 2.39 11.44 3.07
C VAL A 345 1.50 11.80 1.89
N GLY A 346 1.39 13.10 1.57
CA GLY A 346 0.61 13.57 0.42
C GLY A 346 1.50 13.94 -0.77
N TYR A 347 1.24 13.38 -1.95
CA TYR A 347 1.86 13.78 -3.20
C TYR A 347 0.99 14.82 -3.90
N ILE A 348 1.63 15.91 -4.30
CA ILE A 348 1.07 16.87 -5.23
C ILE A 348 1.82 16.76 -6.56
N TYR A 349 1.12 16.31 -7.59
CA TYR A 349 1.62 16.31 -8.96
C TYR A 349 1.28 17.65 -9.60
N ASP A 350 2.31 18.43 -9.90
CA ASP A 350 2.19 19.83 -10.28
C ASP A 350 3.18 20.13 -11.44
N PRO A 351 2.82 20.93 -12.45
CA PRO A 351 3.75 21.38 -13.47
C PRO A 351 4.86 22.29 -12.90
N PHE A 352 4.71 22.80 -11.68
CA PHE A 352 5.76 23.47 -10.93
C PHE A 352 6.33 22.55 -9.85
N VAL A 353 7.64 22.31 -9.92
CA VAL A 353 8.42 21.62 -8.89
C VAL A 353 9.33 22.63 -8.21
N ALA A 354 9.22 22.73 -6.88
CA ALA A 354 9.90 23.76 -6.12
C ALA A 354 11.44 23.64 -6.14
N ALA A 355 11.98 22.41 -6.18
CA ALA A 355 13.40 22.13 -6.25
C ALA A 355 13.67 20.76 -6.89
N GLY A 356 14.82 20.62 -7.55
CA GLY A 356 15.21 19.34 -8.17
C GLY A 356 14.25 18.87 -9.27
N GLU A 357 14.25 17.57 -9.52
CA GLU A 357 13.23 16.91 -10.36
C GLU A 357 11.92 16.69 -9.57
N ALA A 358 12.04 16.41 -8.26
CA ALA A 358 10.98 16.34 -7.26
C ALA A 358 11.57 16.77 -5.90
N VAL A 359 10.72 17.02 -4.91
CA VAL A 359 11.16 17.35 -3.55
C VAL A 359 10.19 16.88 -2.46
N ALA A 360 10.74 16.25 -1.43
CA ALA A 360 10.06 15.92 -0.18
C ALA A 360 10.06 17.10 0.80
N PHE A 361 8.86 17.58 1.15
CA PHE A 361 8.63 18.52 2.23
C PHE A 361 8.47 17.79 3.57
N VAL A 362 9.60 17.41 4.17
CA VAL A 362 9.68 16.71 5.46
C VAL A 362 9.23 17.58 6.65
N GLY A 363 9.03 16.95 7.81
CA GLY A 363 8.69 17.63 9.06
C GLY A 363 7.20 17.94 9.16
N GLY A 364 6.81 19.20 9.37
CA GLY A 364 5.41 19.58 9.59
C GLY A 364 4.51 19.58 8.33
N ARG A 365 5.10 19.55 7.13
CA ARG A 365 4.37 19.62 5.84
C ARG A 365 3.94 18.26 5.31
N ILE A 366 4.78 17.23 5.50
CA ILE A 366 4.53 15.80 5.21
C ILE A 366 3.98 15.58 3.79
N ALA A 367 4.76 16.01 2.79
CA ALA A 367 4.32 15.98 1.40
C ALA A 367 5.47 15.80 0.42
N VAL A 368 5.13 15.37 -0.80
CA VAL A 368 6.05 15.32 -1.94
C VAL A 368 5.50 16.21 -3.04
N ASN A 369 6.32 17.11 -3.57
CA ASN A 369 6.04 17.85 -4.79
C ASN A 369 6.76 17.16 -5.96
N ALA A 370 5.97 16.57 -6.85
CA ALA A 370 6.44 15.77 -7.98
C ALA A 370 5.94 16.34 -9.32
N PRO A 371 6.64 16.08 -10.44
CA PRO A 371 6.21 16.53 -11.75
C PRO A 371 5.06 15.67 -12.28
N LEU A 372 4.20 16.25 -13.12
CA LEU A 372 2.98 15.61 -13.63
C LEU A 372 3.18 14.20 -14.21
N TYR A 373 4.27 13.97 -14.95
CA TYR A 373 4.51 12.71 -15.65
C TYR A 373 4.87 11.55 -14.71
N TRP A 374 5.17 11.80 -13.43
CA TRP A 374 5.42 10.74 -12.43
C TRP A 374 4.15 10.06 -11.92
N MET A 375 2.98 10.69 -12.04
CA MET A 375 1.73 10.17 -11.43
C MET A 375 1.33 8.82 -12.00
N HIS A 376 1.39 8.65 -13.33
CA HIS A 376 1.04 7.38 -13.97
C HIS A 376 1.90 6.21 -13.48
N GLY A 377 3.20 6.44 -13.29
CA GLY A 377 4.13 5.44 -12.76
C GLY A 377 3.86 5.04 -11.31
N ALA A 378 3.26 5.92 -10.51
CA ALA A 378 2.86 5.63 -9.13
C ALA A 378 1.54 4.82 -9.05
N LEU A 379 0.82 4.69 -10.17
CA LEU A 379 -0.52 4.10 -10.26
C LEU A 379 -0.59 2.97 -11.31
N ASN A 380 0.54 2.37 -11.66
CA ASN A 380 0.62 1.28 -12.64
C ASN A 380 1.36 0.08 -12.02
N TYR A 381 0.60 -0.91 -11.55
CA TYR A 381 1.13 -2.01 -10.75
C TYR A 381 2.22 -2.80 -11.47
N ASP A 382 1.99 -3.20 -12.72
CA ASP A 382 2.94 -4.03 -13.46
C ASP A 382 4.25 -3.28 -13.73
N SER A 383 4.19 -1.97 -14.02
CA SER A 383 5.37 -1.13 -14.14
C SER A 383 6.09 -1.01 -12.80
N MET A 384 5.36 -0.79 -11.72
CA MET A 384 5.91 -0.63 -10.36
C MET A 384 6.69 -1.87 -9.92
N VAL A 385 6.18 -3.07 -10.15
CA VAL A 385 6.81 -4.32 -9.68
C VAL A 385 7.87 -4.88 -10.64
N ASN A 386 7.83 -4.56 -11.94
CA ASN A 386 8.77 -5.12 -12.91
C ASN A 386 9.87 -4.15 -13.35
N SER A 387 9.58 -2.86 -13.40
CA SER A 387 10.51 -1.82 -13.85
C SER A 387 10.93 -0.86 -12.73
N GLY A 388 10.03 -0.63 -11.77
CA GLY A 388 10.23 0.29 -10.66
C GLY A 388 9.69 1.69 -10.92
N PHE A 389 9.66 2.48 -9.86
CA PHE A 389 9.14 3.85 -9.73
C PHE A 389 9.96 4.56 -8.64
N TRP A 390 11.29 4.51 -8.81
CA TRP A 390 12.24 4.77 -7.71
C TRP A 390 12.12 6.20 -7.20
N GLY A 391 11.99 7.18 -8.10
CA GLY A 391 11.84 8.60 -7.72
C GLY A 391 10.70 8.82 -6.73
N GLN A 392 9.54 8.19 -6.97
CA GLN A 392 8.40 8.31 -6.07
C GLN A 392 8.70 7.74 -4.69
N ILE A 393 9.21 6.50 -4.58
CA ILE A 393 9.53 5.89 -3.27
C ILE A 393 10.69 6.62 -2.58
N HIS A 394 11.66 7.11 -3.34
CA HIS A 394 12.78 7.91 -2.84
C HIS A 394 12.29 9.15 -2.10
N GLU A 395 11.40 9.93 -2.73
CA GLU A 395 10.81 11.12 -2.11
C GLU A 395 9.92 10.76 -0.91
N PHE A 396 9.20 9.64 -0.97
CA PHE A 396 8.47 9.11 0.19
C PHE A 396 9.42 8.90 1.36
N ASN A 397 10.57 8.24 1.10
CA ASN A 397 11.49 7.79 2.12
C ASN A 397 12.45 8.84 2.67
N HIS A 398 12.49 10.04 2.10
CA HIS A 398 13.04 11.21 2.82
C HIS A 398 12.35 11.44 4.17
N HIS A 399 11.07 11.08 4.29
CA HIS A 399 10.34 11.16 5.56
C HIS A 399 10.84 10.13 6.59
N PHE A 400 11.55 9.08 6.15
CA PHE A 400 12.05 7.94 6.95
C PHE A 400 13.59 7.88 6.98
N GLN A 401 14.20 9.07 7.09
CA GLN A 401 15.64 9.28 6.93
C GLN A 401 16.30 9.70 8.25
N ASN A 402 16.23 8.85 9.27
CA ASN A 402 16.59 9.21 10.64
C ASN A 402 17.54 8.23 11.37
N TYR A 403 18.49 7.66 10.63
CA TYR A 403 19.50 6.69 11.07
C TYR A 403 20.73 6.77 10.16
N GLY A 404 21.83 6.09 10.51
CA GLY A 404 22.98 5.86 9.64
C GLY A 404 24.22 6.65 10.04
N MET A 405 25.16 6.80 9.09
CA MET A 405 26.45 7.46 9.33
C MET A 405 26.38 8.99 9.14
N SER A 406 27.54 9.67 9.16
CA SER A 406 27.62 11.13 9.05
C SER A 406 26.89 11.69 7.83
N GLY A 407 26.09 12.74 8.03
CA GLY A 407 25.28 13.38 6.98
C GLY A 407 23.98 12.66 6.64
N ALA A 408 23.66 11.53 7.30
CA ALA A 408 22.53 10.69 6.94
C ALA A 408 21.14 11.34 7.08
N SER A 409 20.98 12.46 7.77
CA SER A 409 19.70 13.19 7.84
C SER A 409 19.45 14.14 6.66
N THR A 410 20.43 14.33 5.77
CA THR A 410 20.38 15.33 4.69
C THR A 410 20.99 14.86 3.37
N ASN A 411 21.69 13.72 3.34
CA ASN A 411 22.27 13.17 2.11
C ASN A 411 21.27 12.31 1.32
N GLU A 412 21.59 11.95 0.08
CA GLU A 412 20.74 11.08 -0.76
C GLU A 412 21.09 9.59 -0.60
N VAL A 413 21.22 9.11 0.64
CA VAL A 413 21.72 7.74 0.90
C VAL A 413 20.75 6.91 1.73
N THR A 414 20.40 7.33 2.94
CA THR A 414 19.60 6.48 3.85
C THR A 414 18.12 6.44 3.48
N ASN A 415 17.59 7.48 2.84
CA ASN A 415 16.29 7.43 2.15
C ASN A 415 16.29 6.37 1.04
N ASN A 416 17.39 6.26 0.28
CA ASN A 416 17.55 5.23 -0.74
C ASN A 416 17.71 3.82 -0.14
N ALA A 417 18.42 3.67 0.99
CA ALA A 417 18.52 2.40 1.70
C ALA A 417 17.14 1.93 2.20
N THR A 418 16.31 2.84 2.72
CA THR A 418 14.91 2.56 3.09
C THR A 418 14.07 2.19 1.86
N SER A 419 14.30 2.84 0.72
CA SER A 419 13.63 2.54 -0.56
C SER A 419 13.93 1.14 -1.07
N LEU A 420 15.20 0.72 -0.94
CA LEU A 420 15.66 -0.60 -1.32
C LEU A 420 14.94 -1.73 -0.56
N LEU A 421 14.58 -1.51 0.72
CA LEU A 421 13.83 -2.51 1.52
C LEU A 421 12.52 -2.90 0.82
N SER A 422 11.75 -1.91 0.36
CA SER A 422 10.49 -2.15 -0.32
C SER A 422 10.68 -2.84 -1.68
N TYR A 423 11.73 -2.47 -2.41
CA TYR A 423 12.07 -3.10 -3.69
C TYR A 423 12.43 -4.58 -3.51
N ILE A 424 13.23 -4.90 -2.49
CA ILE A 424 13.62 -6.27 -2.15
C ILE A 424 12.40 -7.13 -1.83
N LEU A 425 11.50 -6.63 -0.98
CA LEU A 425 10.34 -7.39 -0.52
C LEU A 425 9.30 -7.55 -1.64
N TYR A 426 8.97 -6.46 -2.34
CA TYR A 426 7.70 -6.36 -3.07
C TYR A 426 7.81 -6.21 -4.58
N THR A 427 9.01 -6.26 -5.16
CA THR A 427 9.18 -6.18 -6.62
C THR A 427 9.79 -7.45 -7.21
N ASN A 428 9.61 -7.65 -8.50
CA ASN A 428 10.23 -8.71 -9.28
C ASN A 428 11.52 -8.25 -9.99
N ILE A 429 11.96 -7.00 -9.76
CA ILE A 429 13.01 -6.33 -10.55
C ILE A 429 14.33 -7.11 -10.53
N SER A 430 14.73 -7.64 -9.38
CA SER A 430 16.00 -8.37 -9.26
C SER A 430 16.05 -9.63 -10.12
N SER A 431 14.90 -10.21 -10.51
CA SER A 431 14.86 -11.37 -11.41
C SER A 431 15.36 -11.08 -12.83
N TYR A 432 15.43 -9.80 -13.23
CA TYR A 432 15.90 -9.36 -14.54
C TYR A 432 17.42 -9.17 -14.64
N ARG A 433 18.17 -9.42 -13.55
CA ARG A 433 19.64 -9.40 -13.58
C ARG A 433 20.19 -10.44 -14.57
N THR A 434 21.27 -10.08 -15.25
CA THR A 434 21.94 -10.95 -16.23
C THR A 434 23.46 -10.88 -16.07
N ASN A 435 24.20 -11.60 -16.90
CA ASN A 435 25.66 -11.50 -16.97
C ASN A 435 26.17 -10.15 -17.52
N ASP A 436 25.27 -9.27 -17.97
CA ASP A 436 25.55 -7.89 -18.33
C ASP A 436 25.14 -6.98 -17.17
N ASP A 437 26.12 -6.35 -16.53
CA ASP A 437 25.92 -5.44 -15.39
C ASP A 437 25.04 -4.22 -15.77
N SER A 438 24.81 -3.93 -17.07
CA SER A 438 23.87 -2.89 -17.52
C SER A 438 22.39 -3.30 -17.52
N SER A 439 22.09 -4.59 -17.28
CA SER A 439 20.72 -5.13 -17.29
C SER A 439 19.82 -4.52 -16.22
N LEU A 440 20.39 -4.15 -15.07
CA LEU A 440 19.74 -3.31 -14.06
C LEU A 440 20.42 -1.94 -14.05
N SER A 441 19.74 -0.92 -14.54
CA SER A 441 20.28 0.45 -14.63
C SER A 441 19.76 1.37 -13.52
N GLY A 442 20.42 2.52 -13.34
CA GLY A 442 20.01 3.50 -12.34
C GLY A 442 20.06 2.88 -10.94
N TRP A 443 19.07 3.18 -10.10
CA TRP A 443 19.02 2.65 -8.73
C TRP A 443 18.67 1.17 -8.63
N ASN A 444 18.04 0.59 -9.67
CA ASN A 444 17.71 -0.84 -9.68
C ASN A 444 18.95 -1.75 -9.59
N ARG A 445 20.14 -1.23 -9.94
CA ARG A 445 21.40 -1.99 -9.84
C ARG A 445 21.73 -2.45 -8.41
N TYR A 446 21.25 -1.73 -7.40
CA TYR A 446 21.45 -2.10 -5.99
C TYR A 446 20.60 -3.27 -5.52
N LEU A 447 19.73 -3.82 -6.40
CA LEU A 447 19.08 -5.10 -6.16
C LEU A 447 19.95 -6.30 -6.57
N ASP A 448 21.10 -6.06 -7.22
CA ASP A 448 22.12 -7.05 -7.47
C ASP A 448 23.22 -6.93 -6.40
N PRO A 449 23.32 -7.89 -5.46
CA PRO A 449 24.31 -7.83 -4.39
C PRO A 449 25.74 -7.89 -4.90
N SER A 450 25.98 -8.49 -6.08
CA SER A 450 27.32 -8.58 -6.66
C SER A 450 27.76 -7.23 -7.25
N ILE A 451 26.84 -6.46 -7.83
CA ILE A 451 27.13 -5.11 -8.32
C ILE A 451 27.39 -4.16 -7.14
N SER A 452 26.53 -4.20 -6.12
CA SER A 452 26.73 -3.41 -4.89
C SER A 452 28.11 -3.66 -4.26
N LEU A 453 28.47 -4.94 -4.07
CA LEU A 453 29.75 -5.28 -3.46
C LEU A 453 30.95 -4.91 -4.34
N LYS A 454 30.85 -5.05 -5.67
CA LYS A 454 31.89 -4.54 -6.59
C LYS A 454 32.12 -3.04 -6.38
N GLU A 455 31.06 -2.24 -6.29
CA GLU A 455 31.17 -0.81 -6.01
C GLU A 455 31.91 -0.57 -4.68
N THR A 456 31.56 -1.29 -3.60
CA THR A 456 32.25 -1.20 -2.31
C THR A 456 33.74 -1.53 -2.41
N LEU A 457 34.12 -2.62 -3.08
CA LEU A 457 35.51 -3.07 -3.15
C LEU A 457 36.40 -2.19 -4.05
N THR A 458 35.83 -1.51 -5.04
CA THR A 458 36.60 -0.65 -5.95
C THR A 458 37.00 0.69 -5.37
N ASN A 459 36.40 1.10 -4.25
CA ASN A 459 36.62 2.41 -3.66
C ASN A 459 37.67 2.35 -2.54
N THR A 460 38.64 3.25 -2.63
CA THR A 460 39.84 3.31 -1.78
C THR A 460 39.79 4.47 -0.78
N SER A 461 38.61 5.03 -0.53
CA SER A 461 38.41 6.21 0.33
C SER A 461 37.19 6.03 1.22
N SER A 462 37.03 6.89 2.25
CA SER A 462 35.91 6.83 3.19
C SER A 462 34.56 6.81 2.47
N GLN A 463 33.76 5.76 2.70
CA GLN A 463 32.52 5.49 1.98
C GLN A 463 31.29 5.62 2.87
N ASN A 464 30.28 6.32 2.36
CA ASN A 464 28.93 6.35 2.92
C ASN A 464 27.90 6.37 1.78
N GLY A 465 28.14 5.60 0.73
CA GLY A 465 27.22 5.46 -0.41
C GLY A 465 26.15 4.40 -0.14
N LEU A 466 25.18 4.27 -1.04
CA LEU A 466 24.10 3.27 -0.89
C LEU A 466 24.62 1.83 -0.88
N ASN A 467 25.71 1.54 -1.61
CA ASN A 467 26.39 0.25 -1.61
C ASN A 467 26.70 -0.24 -0.18
N SER A 468 27.15 0.64 0.71
CA SER A 468 27.54 0.25 2.06
C SER A 468 26.36 -0.23 2.92
N TYR A 469 25.14 0.23 2.63
CA TYR A 469 23.91 -0.22 3.28
C TYR A 469 23.30 -1.42 2.54
N ALA A 470 23.35 -1.44 1.21
CA ALA A 470 22.86 -2.54 0.40
C ALA A 470 23.61 -3.85 0.69
N ASP A 471 24.92 -3.81 0.87
CA ASP A 471 25.74 -4.97 1.24
C ASP A 471 25.27 -5.59 2.58
N ILE A 472 24.91 -4.75 3.55
CA ILE A 472 24.36 -5.20 4.85
C ILE A 472 22.97 -5.81 4.68
N ILE A 473 22.07 -5.14 3.94
CA ILE A 473 20.71 -5.62 3.71
C ILE A 473 20.76 -6.98 3.02
N HIS A 474 21.55 -7.12 1.95
CA HIS A 474 21.68 -8.40 1.25
C HIS A 474 22.32 -9.50 2.09
N SER A 475 23.19 -9.13 3.03
CA SER A 475 23.89 -10.11 3.88
C SER A 475 23.08 -10.62 5.06
N PHE A 476 22.21 -9.78 5.64
CA PHE A 476 21.55 -10.04 6.91
C PHE A 476 20.03 -9.82 6.92
N GLY A 477 19.47 -9.29 5.84
CA GLY A 477 18.04 -9.21 5.61
C GLY A 477 17.39 -7.92 6.08
N VAL A 478 16.15 -7.72 5.66
CA VAL A 478 15.40 -6.48 5.86
C VAL A 478 15.07 -6.25 7.35
N ASP A 479 14.70 -7.30 8.09
CA ASP A 479 14.29 -7.17 9.50
C ASP A 479 15.44 -6.73 10.40
N ASN A 480 16.62 -7.34 10.25
CA ASN A 480 17.81 -6.94 11.00
C ASN A 480 18.24 -5.52 10.66
N PHE A 481 18.16 -5.14 9.38
CA PHE A 481 18.45 -3.77 8.98
C PHE A 481 17.51 -2.77 9.65
N ILE A 482 16.19 -3.03 9.61
CA ILE A 482 15.18 -2.21 10.28
C ILE A 482 15.45 -2.12 11.79
N ALA A 483 15.75 -3.23 12.45
CA ALA A 483 16.07 -3.25 13.88
C ALA A 483 17.32 -2.40 14.19
N ALA A 484 18.36 -2.46 13.36
CA ALA A 484 19.54 -1.61 13.49
C ALA A 484 19.19 -0.13 13.29
N THR A 485 18.36 0.23 12.30
CA THR A 485 17.94 1.63 12.10
C THR A 485 17.29 2.23 13.34
N ARG A 486 16.43 1.45 14.03
CA ARG A 486 15.76 1.86 15.26
C ARG A 486 16.75 2.08 16.40
N LYS A 487 17.77 1.23 16.49
CA LYS A 487 18.80 1.33 17.53
C LYS A 487 19.75 2.51 17.31
N ASP A 488 19.89 2.96 16.07
CA ASP A 488 20.72 4.10 15.66
C ASP A 488 19.95 5.43 15.47
N THR A 489 18.68 5.47 15.88
CA THR A 489 17.80 6.63 15.69
C THR A 489 18.48 7.94 16.13
N LYS A 490 18.56 8.92 15.23
CA LYS A 490 19.09 10.29 15.47
C LYS A 490 20.56 10.37 15.91
N LYS A 491 21.39 9.34 15.69
CA LYS A 491 22.80 9.35 16.12
C LYS A 491 23.78 9.84 15.04
N TYR A 492 23.64 9.35 13.80
CA TYR A 492 24.37 9.85 12.62
C TYR A 492 25.90 9.77 12.66
N THR A 493 26.46 8.70 13.25
CA THR A 493 27.92 8.51 13.29
C THR A 493 28.32 7.11 12.81
N PRO A 494 29.51 6.93 12.21
CA PRO A 494 30.03 5.60 11.90
C PRO A 494 30.07 4.68 13.11
N THR A 495 30.55 5.16 14.27
CA THR A 495 30.60 4.38 15.52
C THR A 495 29.23 3.90 15.96
N SER A 496 28.22 4.78 15.98
CA SER A 496 26.88 4.41 16.43
C SER A 496 26.19 3.43 15.48
N TRP A 497 26.38 3.59 14.17
CA TRP A 497 25.83 2.69 13.17
C TRP A 497 26.49 1.31 13.24
N TYR A 498 27.82 1.27 13.37
CA TYR A 498 28.59 0.06 13.65
C TYR A 498 28.09 -0.66 14.91
N GLN A 499 27.89 0.08 16.01
CA GLN A 499 27.38 -0.46 17.26
C GLN A 499 25.99 -1.08 17.09
N ALA A 500 25.07 -0.35 16.45
CA ALA A 500 23.71 -0.81 16.22
C ALA A 500 23.66 -2.11 15.41
N LEU A 501 24.44 -2.20 14.32
CA LEU A 501 24.56 -3.42 13.52
C LEU A 501 25.16 -4.56 14.33
N SER A 502 26.27 -4.32 15.02
CA SER A 502 26.96 -5.33 15.79
C SER A 502 26.03 -5.94 16.84
N GLU A 503 25.29 -5.11 17.57
CA GLU A 503 24.37 -5.57 18.61
C GLU A 503 23.13 -6.31 18.09
N VAL A 504 22.61 -5.94 16.92
CA VAL A 504 21.41 -6.59 16.34
C VAL A 504 21.75 -7.90 15.66
N ILE A 505 22.89 -7.94 14.95
CA ILE A 505 23.24 -9.06 14.07
C ILE A 505 24.16 -10.07 14.77
N ASP A 506 24.79 -9.67 15.87
CA ASP A 506 25.77 -10.47 16.64
C ASP A 506 27.08 -10.74 15.88
N TYR A 507 27.59 -9.72 15.19
CA TYR A 507 28.86 -9.77 14.43
C TYR A 507 29.81 -8.63 14.83
N ASP A 508 31.10 -8.85 14.57
CA ASP A 508 32.14 -7.82 14.52
C ASP A 508 32.22 -7.27 13.09
N PHE A 509 31.86 -6.00 12.92
CA PHE A 509 31.89 -5.30 11.64
C PHE A 509 33.19 -4.52 11.39
N SER A 510 34.22 -4.67 12.23
CA SER A 510 35.42 -3.83 12.22
C SER A 510 36.17 -3.89 10.89
N TYR A 511 36.35 -5.10 10.35
CA TYR A 511 36.94 -5.29 9.02
C TYR A 511 36.14 -4.56 7.93
N TYR A 512 34.81 -4.69 7.94
CA TYR A 512 33.95 -4.04 6.95
C TYR A 512 34.04 -2.51 7.05
N PHE A 513 33.91 -1.93 8.25
CA PHE A 513 33.94 -0.47 8.42
C PHE A 513 35.33 0.13 8.23
N GLU A 514 36.37 -0.41 8.86
CA GLU A 514 37.70 0.20 8.84
C GLU A 514 38.49 -0.15 7.58
N THR A 515 38.36 -1.37 7.06
CA THR A 515 39.16 -1.83 5.90
C THR A 515 38.45 -1.57 4.57
N LEU A 516 37.15 -1.87 4.47
CA LEU A 516 36.42 -1.74 3.20
C LEU A 516 35.76 -0.37 3.03
N LEU A 517 35.10 0.14 4.08
CA LEU A 517 34.45 1.46 4.03
C LEU A 517 35.39 2.60 4.41
N HIS A 518 36.60 2.34 4.91
CA HIS A 518 37.56 3.35 5.38
C HIS A 518 36.92 4.37 6.35
N GLN A 519 36.07 3.86 7.25
CA GLN A 519 35.45 4.61 8.33
C GLN A 519 36.25 4.42 9.63
N GLN A 520 36.29 5.43 10.48
CA GLN A 520 36.92 5.33 11.79
C GLN A 520 35.87 4.98 12.85
N ILE A 521 36.13 3.92 13.63
CA ILE A 521 35.29 3.50 14.75
C ILE A 521 36.05 3.69 16.06
N ASP A 522 35.36 4.18 17.09
CA ASP A 522 35.97 4.37 18.41
C ASP A 522 36.45 3.05 19.02
N GLU A 523 37.68 3.05 19.53
CA GLU A 523 38.38 1.85 20.00
C GLU A 523 37.64 1.14 21.14
N ASP A 524 37.08 1.91 22.08
CA ASP A 524 36.30 1.37 23.20
C ASP A 524 35.06 0.61 22.71
N VAL A 525 34.41 1.09 21.64
CA VAL A 525 33.23 0.43 21.06
C VAL A 525 33.62 -0.80 20.25
N LYS A 526 34.72 -0.75 19.46
CA LYS A 526 35.23 -1.94 18.75
C LYS A 526 35.55 -3.07 19.73
N ASN A 527 36.19 -2.74 20.85
CA ASN A 527 36.58 -3.72 21.86
C ASN A 527 35.41 -4.47 22.50
N LEU A 528 34.18 -3.93 22.46
CA LEU A 528 32.98 -4.62 22.95
C LEU A 528 32.58 -5.82 22.10
N TYR A 529 32.96 -5.85 20.82
CA TYR A 529 32.47 -6.84 19.85
C TYR A 529 33.56 -7.69 19.21
N LYS A 530 34.84 -7.44 19.52
CA LYS A 530 36.01 -8.11 18.90
C LYS A 530 36.01 -9.64 18.97
N ASP A 531 35.31 -10.22 19.96
CA ASP A 531 35.25 -11.67 20.19
C ASP A 531 34.11 -12.33 19.38
N ARG A 532 33.31 -11.54 18.65
CA ARG A 532 32.26 -12.02 17.75
C ARG A 532 32.82 -12.41 16.39
N LYS A 533 32.00 -13.12 15.61
CA LYS A 533 32.33 -13.49 14.23
C LYS A 533 32.52 -12.24 13.38
N LYS A 534 33.61 -12.19 12.60
CA LYS A 534 33.88 -11.07 11.70
C LYS A 534 32.97 -11.11 10.47
N PHE A 535 32.43 -9.97 10.09
CA PHE A 535 31.68 -9.84 8.84
C PHE A 535 32.62 -9.66 7.65
N ILE A 536 32.75 -10.71 6.83
CA ILE A 536 33.41 -10.68 5.54
C ILE A 536 32.34 -10.75 4.44
N PRO A 537 32.22 -9.73 3.56
CA PRO A 537 31.21 -9.73 2.53
C PRO A 537 31.61 -10.66 1.36
N ILE A 538 30.64 -11.41 0.87
CA ILE A 538 30.73 -12.20 -0.36
C ILE A 538 29.38 -12.15 -1.06
N ALA A 539 29.38 -11.98 -2.37
CA ALA A 539 28.16 -11.91 -3.16
C ALA A 539 28.33 -12.60 -4.52
N SER A 540 27.25 -13.15 -5.07
CA SER A 540 27.21 -13.70 -6.42
C SER A 540 26.03 -13.18 -7.20
N LEU A 541 26.21 -12.98 -8.50
CA LEU A 541 25.13 -12.67 -9.45
C LEU A 541 23.96 -13.66 -9.33
N TYR A 542 24.27 -14.93 -9.09
CA TYR A 542 23.28 -16.01 -9.11
C TYR A 542 22.52 -16.18 -7.78
N GLN A 543 22.95 -15.51 -6.70
CA GLN A 543 22.39 -15.75 -5.38
C GLN A 543 20.95 -15.25 -5.27
N THR A 544 20.16 -15.90 -4.44
CA THR A 544 18.87 -15.41 -3.92
C THR A 544 18.97 -14.91 -2.49
N GLY A 545 19.95 -15.43 -1.75
CA GLY A 545 20.16 -15.09 -0.34
C GLY A 545 21.53 -15.46 0.20
N ARG A 546 21.76 -15.13 1.48
CA ARG A 546 22.98 -15.44 2.23
C ARG A 546 22.61 -16.03 3.60
N ASN A 547 23.38 -17.01 4.03
CA ASN A 547 23.28 -17.57 5.37
C ASN A 547 24.22 -16.85 6.34
N TYR A 548 23.78 -16.69 7.59
CA TYR A 548 24.58 -16.11 8.66
C TYR A 548 24.25 -16.79 9.99
N TYR A 549 25.09 -16.61 11.01
CA TYR A 549 24.92 -17.24 12.32
C TYR A 549 24.82 -16.19 13.41
N SER A 550 23.77 -16.25 14.23
CA SER A 550 23.63 -15.41 15.43
C SER A 550 23.30 -16.33 16.60
N GLU A 551 24.04 -16.20 17.71
CA GLU A 551 23.92 -17.09 18.88
C GLU A 551 23.97 -18.60 18.50
N ASP A 552 24.89 -18.95 17.58
CA ASP A 552 25.08 -20.31 17.01
C ASP A 552 23.88 -20.90 16.24
N VAL A 553 22.84 -20.11 15.97
CA VAL A 553 21.71 -20.49 15.11
C VAL A 553 21.95 -19.98 13.69
N GLU A 554 21.79 -20.86 12.69
CA GLU A 554 21.85 -20.48 11.27
C GLU A 554 20.54 -19.81 10.83
N TYR A 555 20.66 -18.63 10.24
CA TYR A 555 19.57 -17.91 9.59
C TYR A 555 19.82 -17.79 8.09
N THR A 556 18.75 -17.63 7.32
CA THR A 556 18.82 -17.36 5.87
C THR A 556 18.19 -16.01 5.58
N SER A 557 18.94 -15.12 4.93
CA SER A 557 18.45 -13.85 4.42
C SER A 557 18.17 -13.98 2.92
N ASN A 558 16.89 -13.98 2.53
CA ASN A 558 16.46 -14.00 1.13
C ASN A 558 16.10 -12.58 0.69
N THR A 559 16.93 -11.97 -0.16
CA THR A 559 16.79 -10.56 -0.57
C THR A 559 16.74 -10.37 -2.08
N VAL A 560 16.87 -11.45 -2.86
CA VAL A 560 16.95 -11.40 -4.31
C VAL A 560 16.04 -12.49 -4.89
N LYS A 561 15.29 -12.16 -5.95
CA LYS A 561 14.41 -13.13 -6.64
C LYS A 561 15.24 -14.20 -7.36
N PRO A 562 14.68 -15.36 -7.72
CA PRO A 562 15.39 -16.39 -8.48
C PRO A 562 16.13 -15.83 -9.70
N PHE A 563 17.30 -16.39 -10.01
CA PHE A 563 18.07 -16.03 -11.20
C PHE A 563 17.55 -16.83 -12.39
N TYR A 564 17.28 -16.16 -13.52
CA TYR A 564 16.76 -16.83 -14.70
C TYR A 564 17.78 -16.88 -15.83
N PHE A 565 18.09 -18.09 -16.28
CA PHE A 565 18.75 -18.28 -17.56
C PHE A 565 17.77 -18.03 -18.70
N LYS A 566 18.28 -17.57 -19.85
CA LYS A 566 17.48 -17.52 -21.08
C LYS A 566 17.42 -18.93 -21.67
N ASP A 567 16.24 -19.38 -22.10
CA ASP A 567 16.18 -20.65 -22.82
C ASP A 567 17.08 -20.61 -24.06
N LYS A 568 17.63 -21.78 -24.43
CA LYS A 568 18.59 -21.97 -25.54
C LYS A 568 19.99 -21.37 -25.31
N THR A 569 20.33 -20.96 -24.09
CA THR A 569 21.73 -20.69 -23.68
C THR A 569 22.31 -21.85 -22.87
N ASP A 570 23.65 -21.92 -22.76
CA ASP A 570 24.30 -22.80 -21.79
C ASP A 570 24.01 -22.29 -20.35
N PHE A 571 23.38 -23.11 -19.52
CA PHE A 571 23.01 -22.78 -18.12
C PHE A 571 24.22 -22.87 -17.18
N ILE A 572 25.27 -22.09 -17.45
CA ILE A 572 26.53 -22.16 -16.74
C ILE A 572 26.56 -21.12 -15.61
N LEU A 573 26.83 -21.61 -14.39
CA LEU A 573 27.24 -20.82 -13.24
C LEU A 573 28.76 -20.66 -13.29
N ASP A 574 29.23 -19.46 -13.60
CA ASP A 574 30.68 -19.12 -13.70
C ASP A 574 31.11 -18.28 -12.48
N PHE A 575 31.54 -18.94 -11.40
CA PHE A 575 31.96 -18.26 -10.17
C PHE A 575 33.33 -17.59 -10.28
N ASP A 576 34.15 -17.94 -11.28
CA ASP A 576 35.41 -17.21 -11.56
C ASP A 576 35.14 -15.76 -11.99
N LYS A 577 33.94 -15.48 -12.53
CA LYS A 577 33.54 -14.15 -13.02
C LYS A 577 32.51 -13.46 -12.13
N PHE A 578 31.59 -14.23 -11.57
CA PHE A 578 30.36 -13.69 -10.96
C PHE A 578 30.24 -14.03 -9.48
N LEU A 579 31.36 -14.34 -8.82
CA LEU A 579 31.51 -14.32 -7.37
C LEU A 579 32.42 -13.14 -7.01
N VAL A 580 32.00 -12.34 -6.05
CA VAL A 580 32.66 -11.10 -5.64
C VAL A 580 32.98 -11.20 -4.15
N TYR A 581 34.25 -10.99 -3.81
CA TYR A 581 34.78 -11.02 -2.44
C TYR A 581 36.08 -10.19 -2.39
N PRO A 582 36.56 -9.77 -1.21
CA PRO A 582 37.78 -8.97 -1.09
C PRO A 582 39.02 -9.73 -1.60
N SER A 583 39.84 -9.05 -2.41
CA SER A 583 40.92 -9.67 -3.20
C SER A 583 42.06 -10.29 -2.39
N GLU A 584 42.19 -9.93 -1.12
CA GLU A 584 43.17 -10.48 -0.18
C GLU A 584 42.77 -11.87 0.36
N PHE A 585 41.56 -12.34 0.09
CA PHE A 585 41.13 -13.70 0.39
C PHE A 585 41.30 -14.59 -0.83
N SER A 586 41.64 -15.86 -0.61
CA SER A 586 41.40 -16.90 -1.60
C SER A 586 40.05 -17.57 -1.31
N CYS A 587 39.34 -18.01 -2.36
CA CYS A 587 38.01 -18.61 -2.22
C CYS A 587 37.97 -20.01 -2.83
N SER A 588 37.34 -20.95 -2.13
CA SER A 588 37.07 -22.30 -2.65
C SER A 588 35.66 -22.76 -2.29
N ILE A 589 35.04 -23.58 -3.17
CA ILE A 589 33.74 -24.20 -2.90
C ILE A 589 33.96 -25.47 -2.07
N LYS A 590 33.37 -25.50 -0.87
CA LYS A 590 33.49 -26.62 0.07
C LYS A 590 32.35 -27.62 -0.05
N ASN A 591 31.13 -27.13 -0.24
CA ASN A 591 29.95 -27.97 -0.28
C ASN A 591 28.85 -27.37 -1.17
N ILE A 592 28.04 -28.25 -1.77
CA ILE A 592 26.86 -27.91 -2.56
C ILE A 592 25.73 -28.85 -2.12
N THR A 593 24.60 -28.30 -1.67
CA THR A 593 23.43 -29.14 -1.32
C THR A 593 22.69 -29.62 -2.57
N SER A 594 21.89 -30.67 -2.43
CA SER A 594 21.03 -31.16 -3.51
C SER A 594 20.00 -30.11 -3.94
N LEU A 595 19.58 -30.21 -5.20
CA LEU A 595 18.53 -29.39 -5.82
C LEU A 595 17.24 -30.23 -5.91
N ASP A 596 16.08 -29.60 -5.79
CA ASP A 596 14.78 -30.29 -5.90
C ASP A 596 14.46 -30.67 -7.36
N ASN A 597 14.91 -29.85 -8.31
CA ASN A 597 14.67 -30.04 -9.74
C ASN A 597 15.98 -29.94 -10.54
N GLY A 598 16.51 -31.09 -10.93
CA GLY A 598 17.73 -31.21 -11.71
C GLY A 598 18.98 -31.42 -10.86
N TYR A 599 20.14 -31.15 -11.43
CA TYR A 599 21.45 -31.26 -10.75
C TYR A 599 22.47 -30.28 -11.34
N LEU A 600 23.58 -30.09 -10.61
CA LEU A 600 24.74 -29.33 -11.09
C LEU A 600 25.83 -30.29 -11.60
N GLN A 601 26.19 -30.18 -12.87
CA GLN A 601 27.32 -30.89 -13.46
C GLN A 601 28.58 -30.04 -13.36
N LYS A 602 29.59 -30.54 -12.63
CA LYS A 602 30.89 -29.87 -12.50
C LYS A 602 31.61 -29.80 -13.85
N ILE A 603 32.03 -28.59 -14.24
CA ILE A 603 32.90 -28.34 -15.41
C ILE A 603 34.34 -28.13 -14.92
N SER A 604 34.51 -27.28 -13.91
CA SER A 604 35.78 -27.02 -13.19
C SER A 604 35.47 -26.69 -11.73
N ASP A 605 36.48 -26.40 -10.90
CA ASP A 605 36.28 -26.14 -9.47
C ASP A 605 35.26 -25.03 -9.17
N ASN A 606 35.24 -23.99 -10.01
CA ASN A 606 34.37 -22.81 -9.88
C ASN A 606 33.31 -22.68 -11.00
N LYS A 607 33.11 -23.71 -11.83
CA LYS A 607 32.12 -23.68 -12.92
C LYS A 607 31.24 -24.90 -12.95
N TYR A 608 29.93 -24.67 -12.97
CA TYR A 608 28.91 -25.72 -12.95
C TYR A 608 27.86 -25.47 -14.01
N ARG A 609 27.44 -26.53 -14.72
CA ARG A 609 26.28 -26.50 -15.63
C ARG A 609 25.05 -26.96 -14.87
N TYR A 610 24.01 -26.14 -14.84
CA TYR A 610 22.70 -26.55 -14.34
C TYR A 610 21.96 -27.40 -15.38
N VAL A 611 21.50 -28.58 -14.97
CA VAL A 611 20.73 -29.50 -15.80
C VAL A 611 19.36 -29.73 -15.13
N PRO A 612 18.30 -28.99 -15.55
CA PRO A 612 16.97 -29.14 -14.96
C PRO A 612 16.30 -30.46 -15.37
N ASN A 613 15.50 -31.06 -14.48
CA ASN A 613 14.62 -32.19 -14.86
C ASN A 613 13.40 -31.68 -15.63
N ASP A 614 12.86 -30.52 -15.25
CA ASP A 614 11.80 -29.81 -15.95
C ASP A 614 12.14 -28.32 -16.05
N LYS A 615 12.29 -27.80 -17.27
CA LYS A 615 12.65 -26.38 -17.53
C LYS A 615 11.59 -25.38 -17.04
N ARG A 616 10.36 -25.84 -16.79
CA ARG A 616 9.24 -24.97 -16.34
C ARG A 616 9.22 -24.77 -14.83
N LYS A 617 10.02 -25.54 -14.09
CA LYS A 617 10.12 -25.45 -12.63
C LYS A 617 11.43 -24.79 -12.25
N LEU A 618 11.40 -24.05 -11.15
CA LEU A 618 12.63 -23.59 -10.49
C LEU A 618 13.45 -24.80 -10.01
N SER A 619 14.73 -24.58 -9.74
CA SER A 619 15.63 -25.62 -9.23
C SER A 619 15.27 -26.11 -7.83
N GLY A 620 14.44 -25.37 -7.10
CA GLY A 620 14.37 -25.44 -5.64
C GLY A 620 15.52 -24.63 -5.03
N GLU A 621 15.38 -24.26 -3.76
CA GLU A 621 16.46 -23.58 -3.04
C GLU A 621 17.58 -24.57 -2.72
N PHE A 622 18.81 -24.19 -3.03
CA PHE A 622 20.01 -24.96 -2.66
C PHE A 622 21.12 -24.01 -2.19
N LYS A 623 22.06 -24.52 -1.41
CA LYS A 623 23.16 -23.75 -0.83
C LYS A 623 24.49 -24.16 -1.45
N ILE A 624 25.36 -23.18 -1.66
CA ILE A 624 26.79 -23.40 -1.91
C ILE A 624 27.56 -22.76 -0.76
N THR A 625 28.39 -23.57 -0.12
CA THR A 625 29.26 -23.14 0.98
C THR A 625 30.65 -22.82 0.45
N PHE A 626 31.09 -21.59 0.70
CA PHE A 626 32.39 -21.06 0.30
C PHE A 626 33.30 -20.96 1.53
N HIS A 627 34.55 -21.40 1.36
CA HIS A 627 35.62 -21.16 2.31
C HIS A 627 36.46 -19.98 1.80
N LEU A 628 36.61 -18.95 2.63
CA LEU A 628 37.53 -17.83 2.37
C LEU A 628 38.74 -17.99 3.30
N GLU A 629 39.94 -17.97 2.72
CA GLU A 629 41.20 -18.11 3.46
C GLU A 629 42.02 -16.80 3.36
N ASN A 630 42.41 -16.26 4.51
CA ASN A 630 43.31 -15.12 4.66
C ASN A 630 44.20 -15.29 5.91
N SER A 631 45.48 -14.94 5.80
CA SER A 631 46.46 -15.14 6.88
C SER A 631 46.28 -14.22 8.09
N SER A 632 45.52 -13.14 7.95
CA SER A 632 45.41 -12.04 8.93
C SER A 632 44.00 -11.88 9.49
N VAL A 633 42.98 -12.38 8.80
CA VAL A 633 41.58 -12.26 9.19
C VAL A 633 40.95 -13.65 9.21
N ALA A 634 40.69 -14.18 10.41
CA ALA A 634 39.96 -15.42 10.58
C ALA A 634 38.46 -15.20 10.32
N ASN A 635 37.83 -16.16 9.63
CA ASN A 635 36.41 -16.19 9.36
C ASN A 635 35.90 -17.63 9.23
N ASP A 636 34.59 -17.79 9.42
CA ASP A 636 33.90 -19.05 9.17
C ASP A 636 33.58 -19.23 7.68
N ASP A 637 33.20 -20.45 7.32
CA ASP A 637 32.61 -20.73 6.02
C ASP A 637 31.30 -19.94 5.83
N ILE A 638 31.07 -19.45 4.61
CA ILE A 638 29.90 -18.64 4.28
C ILE A 638 29.07 -19.39 3.24
N SER A 639 27.77 -19.56 3.50
CA SER A 639 26.87 -20.16 2.51
C SER A 639 26.03 -19.10 1.83
N LEU A 640 25.93 -19.20 0.50
CA LEU A 640 24.97 -18.46 -0.31
C LEU A 640 23.85 -19.40 -0.72
N THR A 641 22.62 -18.88 -0.74
CA THR A 641 21.43 -19.60 -1.20
C THR A 641 21.13 -19.21 -2.65
N PHE A 642 20.73 -20.19 -3.46
CA PHE A 642 20.46 -20.06 -4.88
C PHE A 642 19.12 -20.69 -5.23
N ASN A 643 18.44 -20.11 -6.22
CA ASN A 643 17.26 -20.68 -6.84
C ASN A 643 17.24 -20.26 -8.31
N LEU A 644 17.26 -21.23 -9.21
CA LEU A 644 17.52 -21.02 -10.64
C LEU A 644 16.26 -21.34 -11.45
N GLY A 645 15.94 -20.46 -12.39
CA GLY A 645 14.85 -20.64 -13.33
C GLY A 645 15.32 -20.52 -14.77
N ILE A 646 14.42 -20.83 -15.70
CA ILE A 646 14.62 -20.62 -17.13
C ILE A 646 13.46 -19.77 -17.63
N THR A 647 13.79 -18.62 -18.23
CA THR A 647 12.80 -17.74 -18.87
C THR A 647 12.48 -18.24 -20.27
N ASN A 648 11.27 -17.92 -20.72
CA ASN A 648 10.85 -18.17 -22.10
C ASN A 648 11.79 -17.46 -23.09
N GLY A 649 12.09 -18.11 -24.21
CA GLY A 649 12.88 -17.51 -25.29
C GLY A 649 12.13 -16.41 -26.05
N ASN A 650 12.88 -15.55 -26.75
CA ASN A 650 12.30 -14.65 -27.75
C ASN A 650 11.92 -15.44 -29.03
N PRO A 651 11.10 -14.87 -29.94
CA PRO A 651 10.84 -15.45 -31.25
C PRO A 651 12.12 -15.85 -32.02
N GLU A 652 11.98 -16.83 -32.91
CA GLU A 652 13.07 -17.30 -33.76
C GLU A 652 12.86 -16.91 -35.21
N LYS A 653 13.87 -16.23 -35.76
CA LYS A 653 14.02 -15.96 -37.17
C LYS A 653 14.90 -17.06 -37.79
N CYS A 654 14.36 -17.76 -38.78
CA CYS A 654 15.08 -18.70 -39.61
C CYS A 654 15.35 -18.11 -41.00
N ILE A 655 16.55 -18.30 -41.54
CA ILE A 655 16.88 -18.01 -42.94
C ILE A 655 17.32 -19.32 -43.60
N TYR A 656 16.51 -19.80 -44.54
CA TYR A 656 16.82 -20.95 -45.38
C TYR A 656 17.47 -20.47 -46.67
N ARG A 657 18.65 -21.00 -47.01
CA ARG A 657 19.35 -20.66 -48.26
C ARG A 657 19.42 -21.86 -49.18
N TYR A 658 19.24 -21.60 -50.47
CA TYR A 658 19.18 -22.59 -51.51
C TYR A 658 20.19 -22.26 -52.61
N ASP A 659 20.71 -23.28 -53.29
CA ASP A 659 21.65 -23.10 -54.40
C ASP A 659 20.97 -22.48 -55.63
N SER A 660 19.65 -22.69 -55.75
CA SER A 660 18.76 -22.05 -56.73
C SER A 660 17.36 -21.89 -56.13
N GLN A 661 16.51 -21.07 -56.74
CA GLN A 661 15.13 -20.90 -56.27
C GLN A 661 14.34 -22.20 -56.44
N ILE A 662 13.86 -22.76 -55.33
CA ILE A 662 13.08 -24.02 -55.34
C ILE A 662 11.60 -23.87 -54.98
N TYR A 663 11.19 -22.76 -54.38
CA TYR A 663 9.79 -22.48 -54.04
C TYR A 663 9.31 -21.19 -54.72
N SER A 664 8.07 -21.22 -55.20
CA SER A 664 7.42 -20.12 -55.91
C SER A 664 6.49 -19.29 -55.03
N SER A 665 6.01 -19.85 -53.90
CA SER A 665 5.11 -19.18 -52.96
C SER A 665 5.38 -19.55 -51.50
N PRO A 666 5.03 -18.66 -50.54
CA PRO A 666 5.08 -18.96 -49.11
C PRO A 666 4.31 -20.22 -48.69
N ASP A 667 3.14 -20.47 -49.28
CA ASP A 667 2.33 -21.67 -48.99
C ASP A 667 3.07 -22.95 -49.41
N GLU A 668 3.68 -22.95 -50.59
CA GLU A 668 4.45 -24.09 -51.09
C GLU A 668 5.64 -24.39 -50.18
N ALA A 669 6.39 -23.35 -49.78
CA ALA A 669 7.52 -23.49 -48.87
C ALA A 669 7.08 -24.02 -47.49
N LEU A 670 5.98 -23.49 -46.93
CA LEU A 670 5.45 -23.92 -45.64
C LEU A 670 4.92 -25.37 -45.67
N ASN A 671 4.19 -25.75 -46.72
CA ASN A 671 3.62 -27.10 -46.86
C ASN A 671 4.70 -28.18 -47.06
N ASN A 672 5.85 -27.83 -47.63
CA ASN A 672 7.00 -28.71 -47.81
C ASN A 672 8.06 -28.57 -46.70
N ASN A 673 7.71 -27.93 -45.57
CA ASN A 673 8.61 -27.72 -44.42
C ASN A 673 9.97 -27.09 -44.78
N PHE A 674 10.01 -26.26 -45.84
CA PHE A 674 11.22 -25.58 -46.31
C PHE A 674 12.37 -26.53 -46.73
N ASP A 675 12.10 -27.81 -47.01
CA ASP A 675 13.10 -28.82 -47.35
C ASP A 675 13.97 -28.41 -48.56
N GLY A 676 15.20 -28.97 -48.64
CA GLY A 676 16.11 -28.78 -49.78
C GLY A 676 17.11 -27.62 -49.67
N TYR A 677 17.24 -26.99 -48.49
CA TYR A 677 18.20 -25.91 -48.26
C TYR A 677 19.65 -26.40 -48.17
N SER A 678 20.61 -25.61 -48.65
CA SER A 678 22.05 -25.87 -48.49
C SER A 678 22.60 -25.37 -47.16
N SER A 679 21.99 -24.33 -46.59
CA SER A 679 22.27 -23.88 -45.22
C SER A 679 21.06 -23.24 -44.55
N LYS A 680 21.06 -23.25 -43.22
CA LYS A 680 20.02 -22.67 -42.37
C LYS A 680 20.63 -21.89 -41.22
N ASP A 681 20.22 -20.63 -41.06
CA ASP A 681 20.51 -19.85 -39.86
C ASP A 681 19.28 -19.83 -38.96
N VAL A 682 19.48 -19.96 -37.64
CA VAL A 682 18.45 -19.76 -36.61
C VAL A 682 18.93 -18.66 -35.66
N ILE A 683 18.14 -17.59 -35.56
CA ILE A 683 18.52 -16.36 -34.85
C ILE A 683 17.39 -15.97 -33.91
N SER A 684 17.66 -15.85 -32.61
CA SER A 684 16.70 -15.27 -31.66
C SER A 684 16.54 -13.77 -31.94
N THR A 685 15.30 -13.28 -32.01
CA THR A 685 14.98 -11.87 -32.32
C THR A 685 13.99 -11.28 -31.32
N LYS A 686 14.15 -9.98 -31.03
CA LYS A 686 13.23 -9.19 -30.19
C LYS A 686 12.21 -8.38 -31.00
N SER A 687 12.19 -8.54 -32.33
CA SER A 687 11.26 -7.81 -33.20
C SER A 687 10.61 -8.74 -34.21
N THR A 688 9.53 -8.25 -34.80
CA THR A 688 8.87 -8.87 -35.95
C THR A 688 9.60 -8.59 -37.27
N PHE A 689 10.72 -7.86 -37.26
CA PHE A 689 11.43 -7.44 -38.46
C PHE A 689 12.30 -8.56 -39.02
N LEU A 690 11.81 -9.18 -40.09
CA LEU A 690 12.47 -10.22 -40.85
C LEU A 690 13.21 -9.58 -42.04
N ASN A 691 14.50 -9.28 -41.87
CA ASN A 691 15.35 -8.60 -42.86
C ASN A 691 16.54 -9.44 -43.36
N GLY A 692 17.27 -8.94 -44.37
CA GLY A 692 18.52 -9.56 -44.85
C GLY A 692 18.30 -10.88 -45.59
N ILE A 693 17.15 -11.04 -46.24
CA ILE A 693 16.82 -12.23 -47.00
C ILE A 693 17.40 -12.08 -48.42
N SER A 694 18.52 -12.77 -48.67
CA SER A 694 19.26 -12.73 -49.93
C SER A 694 18.57 -13.49 -51.07
N ALA A 695 19.11 -13.39 -52.29
CA ALA A 695 18.64 -14.16 -53.44
C ALA A 695 18.65 -15.67 -53.11
N ASN A 696 17.73 -16.43 -53.70
CA ASN A 696 17.53 -17.86 -53.42
C ASN A 696 17.40 -18.18 -51.92
N SER A 697 16.79 -17.29 -51.13
CA SER A 697 16.61 -17.48 -49.69
C SER A 697 15.17 -17.22 -49.27
N ILE A 698 14.76 -17.91 -48.21
CA ILE A 698 13.45 -17.76 -47.59
C ILE A 698 13.65 -17.39 -46.13
N GLY A 699 13.08 -16.27 -45.72
CA GLY A 699 12.94 -15.89 -44.33
C GLY A 699 11.68 -16.48 -43.74
N TYR A 700 11.78 -17.04 -42.54
CA TYR A 700 10.65 -17.52 -41.74
C TYR A 700 10.79 -17.01 -40.31
N LEU A 701 9.76 -16.34 -39.80
CA LEU A 701 9.72 -15.86 -38.43
C LEU A 701 8.39 -16.25 -37.80
N ASN A 702 8.43 -17.01 -36.71
CA ASN A 702 7.25 -17.40 -35.96
C ASN A 702 7.37 -17.08 -34.47
N GLY A 703 6.23 -16.87 -33.85
CA GLY A 703 6.12 -16.58 -32.43
C GLY A 703 4.69 -16.33 -32.03
N LYS A 704 4.49 -15.76 -30.85
CA LYS A 704 3.19 -15.28 -30.39
C LYS A 704 3.29 -13.92 -29.74
N ILE A 705 2.18 -13.18 -29.79
CA ILE A 705 2.01 -11.83 -29.28
C ILE A 705 1.07 -11.91 -28.07
N LEU A 706 1.49 -11.39 -26.91
CA LEU A 706 0.62 -11.19 -25.75
C LEU A 706 -0.24 -9.94 -25.96
N ILE A 707 -1.55 -10.06 -25.80
CA ILE A 707 -2.49 -8.95 -26.01
C ILE A 707 -2.56 -8.06 -24.75
N PRO A 708 -2.14 -6.78 -24.82
CA PRO A 708 -2.01 -5.93 -23.64
C PRO A 708 -3.32 -5.33 -23.14
N SER A 709 -4.32 -5.20 -24.00
CA SER A 709 -5.62 -4.60 -23.68
C SER A 709 -6.73 -5.18 -24.54
N ASP A 710 -7.95 -5.15 -24.01
CA ASP A 710 -9.16 -5.39 -24.78
C ASP A 710 -9.27 -4.37 -25.91
N GLY A 711 -9.61 -4.83 -27.10
CA GLY A 711 -9.91 -3.90 -28.18
C GLY A 711 -9.89 -4.49 -29.58
N LYS A 712 -10.07 -3.58 -30.53
CA LYS A 712 -9.96 -3.83 -31.96
C LYS A 712 -8.51 -3.63 -32.40
N TYR A 713 -7.89 -4.67 -32.93
CA TYR A 713 -6.52 -4.67 -33.42
C TYR A 713 -6.51 -4.71 -34.94
N SER A 714 -5.84 -3.75 -35.58
CA SER A 714 -5.55 -3.83 -37.03
C SER A 714 -4.09 -4.22 -37.22
N LEU A 715 -3.83 -5.36 -37.84
CA LEU A 715 -2.50 -5.88 -38.10
C LEU A 715 -2.15 -5.72 -39.58
N CYS A 716 -0.93 -5.30 -39.90
CA CYS A 716 -0.47 -5.18 -41.27
C CYS A 716 1.03 -5.47 -41.39
N LEU A 717 1.47 -5.75 -42.63
CA LEU A 717 2.89 -5.92 -42.96
C LEU A 717 3.41 -4.68 -43.67
N ARG A 718 4.57 -4.18 -43.23
CA ARG A 718 5.45 -3.38 -44.11
C ARG A 718 6.51 -4.32 -44.69
N ALA A 719 6.77 -4.21 -45.97
CA ALA A 719 7.67 -5.13 -46.65
C ALA A 719 8.36 -4.47 -47.84
N GLY A 720 9.45 -5.06 -48.30
CA GLY A 720 10.12 -4.64 -49.51
C GLY A 720 10.83 -5.80 -50.18
N ARG A 721 10.65 -5.88 -51.50
CA ARG A 721 11.27 -6.81 -52.44
C ARG A 721 10.99 -8.28 -52.08
N GLY A 722 10.28 -8.99 -52.94
CA GLY A 722 9.94 -10.40 -52.71
C GLY A 722 8.44 -10.65 -52.61
N ASN A 723 8.09 -11.86 -52.16
CA ASN A 723 6.73 -12.29 -51.85
C ASN A 723 6.62 -12.52 -50.33
N HIS A 724 5.63 -11.89 -49.70
CA HIS A 724 5.48 -11.80 -48.26
C HIS A 724 4.11 -12.35 -47.84
N ALA A 725 4.07 -13.18 -46.80
CA ALA A 725 2.82 -13.71 -46.25
C ALA A 725 2.78 -13.67 -44.72
N LEU A 726 1.57 -13.40 -44.19
CA LEU A 726 1.24 -13.45 -42.77
C LEU A 726 0.19 -14.53 -42.50
N TYR A 727 0.49 -15.41 -41.57
CA TYR A 727 -0.44 -16.40 -41.04
C TYR A 727 -0.66 -16.13 -39.56
N LEU A 728 -1.90 -16.20 -39.11
CA LEU A 728 -2.28 -15.97 -37.72
C LEU A 728 -3.08 -17.16 -37.16
N SER A 729 -3.01 -17.35 -35.85
CA SER A 729 -3.75 -18.37 -35.11
C SER A 729 -4.05 -17.90 -33.68
N SER A 730 -5.21 -18.27 -33.13
CA SER A 730 -5.58 -18.01 -31.74
C SER A 730 -5.16 -19.15 -30.79
N ASP A 731 -4.90 -20.35 -31.31
CA ASP A 731 -4.60 -21.55 -30.52
C ASP A 731 -3.17 -22.07 -30.74
N GLY A 732 -2.42 -21.50 -31.69
CA GLY A 732 -1.08 -21.92 -32.06
C GLY A 732 -1.04 -23.23 -32.87
N VAL A 733 -2.20 -23.78 -33.23
CA VAL A 733 -2.33 -25.04 -33.97
C VAL A 733 -2.94 -24.76 -35.36
N ASN A 734 -4.07 -24.06 -35.39
CA ASN A 734 -4.84 -23.78 -36.59
C ASN A 734 -4.45 -22.41 -37.16
N TYR A 735 -3.47 -22.39 -38.06
CA TYR A 735 -3.01 -21.17 -38.75
C TYR A 735 -3.83 -20.89 -40.01
N LYS A 736 -4.28 -19.64 -40.16
CA LYS A 736 -4.93 -19.12 -41.36
C LYS A 736 -4.06 -18.04 -42.01
N LYS A 737 -3.90 -18.10 -43.33
CA LYS A 737 -3.27 -17.03 -44.11
C LYS A 737 -4.19 -15.81 -44.17
N TYR A 738 -3.71 -14.66 -43.74
CA TYR A 738 -4.48 -13.41 -43.73
C TYR A 738 -3.99 -12.40 -44.76
N LEU A 739 -2.68 -12.33 -45.02
CA LEU A 739 -2.09 -11.42 -45.99
C LEU A 739 -1.09 -12.18 -46.88
N GLU A 740 -1.11 -11.89 -48.17
CA GLU A 740 -0.04 -12.27 -49.11
C GLU A 740 0.05 -11.22 -50.23
N PHE A 741 1.26 -10.73 -50.51
CA PHE A 741 1.51 -9.86 -51.66
C PHE A 741 2.97 -9.89 -52.08
N SER A 742 3.24 -9.53 -53.33
CA SER A 742 4.59 -9.32 -53.86
C SER A 742 4.85 -7.84 -54.14
N GLY A 743 6.03 -7.34 -53.80
CA GLY A 743 6.46 -5.96 -54.07
C GLY A 743 6.69 -5.11 -52.81
N ASP A 744 6.78 -3.78 -53.01
CA ASP A 744 7.21 -2.84 -51.98
C ASP A 744 6.04 -2.13 -51.28
N LYS A 745 6.03 -2.19 -49.94
CA LYS A 745 5.13 -1.50 -49.00
C LYS A 745 5.98 -0.97 -47.83
N ASN A 746 6.67 0.15 -48.03
CA ASN A 746 7.65 0.68 -47.08
C ASN A 746 7.05 1.20 -45.76
N THR A 747 5.73 1.39 -45.69
CA THR A 747 5.00 1.91 -44.52
C THR A 747 3.93 0.92 -44.06
N PHE A 748 3.54 1.00 -42.79
CA PHE A 748 2.36 0.30 -42.30
C PHE A 748 1.10 0.91 -42.93
N ASP A 749 0.46 0.15 -43.81
CA ASP A 749 -0.71 0.57 -44.58
C ASP A 749 -1.97 -0.07 -43.99
N ASN A 750 -2.97 0.75 -43.65
CA ASN A 750 -4.24 0.33 -43.06
C ASN A 750 -5.37 0.18 -44.10
N GLU A 751 -5.05 0.13 -45.40
CA GLU A 751 -6.03 -0.24 -46.43
C GLU A 751 -6.56 -1.66 -46.22
N ALA A 752 -7.85 -1.87 -46.49
CA ALA A 752 -8.55 -3.16 -46.29
C ALA A 752 -7.93 -4.34 -47.05
N SER A 753 -7.13 -4.07 -48.09
CA SER A 753 -6.43 -5.08 -48.90
C SER A 753 -5.08 -5.53 -48.31
N HIS A 754 -4.57 -4.81 -47.29
CA HIS A 754 -3.25 -5.03 -46.69
C HIS A 754 -3.27 -5.06 -45.16
N ASN A 755 -4.46 -5.11 -44.56
CA ASN A 755 -4.65 -5.22 -43.12
C ASN A 755 -5.58 -6.39 -42.76
N VAL A 756 -5.51 -6.82 -41.50
CA VAL A 756 -6.49 -7.70 -40.88
C VAL A 756 -6.95 -7.09 -39.57
N VAL A 757 -8.26 -7.04 -39.36
CA VAL A 757 -8.86 -6.52 -38.12
C VAL A 757 -9.38 -7.68 -37.27
N LEU A 758 -8.95 -7.74 -36.02
CA LEU A 758 -9.37 -8.74 -35.02
C LEU A 758 -9.86 -8.03 -33.75
N ASN A 759 -10.85 -8.61 -33.06
CA ASN A 759 -11.18 -8.20 -31.69
C ASN A 759 -10.49 -9.18 -30.73
N LEU A 760 -9.61 -8.67 -29.87
CA LEU A 760 -8.77 -9.49 -28.99
C LEU A 760 -8.98 -9.07 -27.53
N LYS A 761 -8.83 -10.02 -26.59
CA LYS A 761 -8.94 -9.77 -25.16
C LYS A 761 -7.57 -9.64 -24.49
N LYS A 762 -7.47 -8.74 -23.52
CA LYS A 762 -6.30 -8.57 -22.66
C LYS A 762 -5.92 -9.93 -22.09
N GLY A 763 -4.67 -10.32 -22.31
CA GLY A 763 -4.12 -11.58 -21.83
C GLY A 763 -4.17 -12.75 -22.80
N ASP A 764 -4.88 -12.64 -23.92
CA ASP A 764 -4.85 -13.65 -24.96
C ASP A 764 -3.50 -13.70 -25.68
N PHE A 765 -3.25 -14.79 -26.40
CA PHE A 765 -2.13 -14.93 -27.31
C PHE A 765 -2.59 -14.93 -28.78
N LEU A 766 -1.94 -14.11 -29.60
CA LEU A 766 -2.04 -14.18 -31.04
C LEU A 766 -0.76 -14.77 -31.62
N TYR A 767 -0.85 -15.98 -32.17
CA TYR A 767 0.27 -16.67 -32.80
C TYR A 767 0.43 -16.19 -34.24
N TYR A 768 1.67 -16.02 -34.68
CA TYR A 768 1.96 -15.54 -36.04
C TYR A 768 3.07 -16.33 -36.72
N LYS A 769 3.01 -16.39 -38.04
CA LYS A 769 4.09 -16.81 -38.94
C LYS A 769 4.23 -15.76 -40.06
N GLN A 770 5.44 -15.25 -40.22
CA GLN A 770 5.83 -14.37 -41.33
C GLN A 770 6.76 -15.16 -42.24
N ILE A 771 6.45 -15.19 -43.54
CA ILE A 771 7.29 -15.82 -44.57
C ILE A 771 7.62 -14.76 -45.63
N THR A 772 8.91 -14.65 -45.96
CA THR A 772 9.40 -13.81 -47.05
C THR A 772 10.24 -14.64 -48.00
N ILE A 773 9.82 -14.73 -49.26
CA ILE A 773 10.63 -15.27 -50.36
C ILE A 773 11.27 -14.10 -51.08
N SER A 774 12.60 -14.10 -51.24
CA SER A 774 13.29 -12.94 -51.81
C SER A 774 13.02 -12.69 -53.29
N ASN A 775 12.48 -13.65 -54.04
CA ASN A 775 12.30 -13.58 -55.50
C ASN A 775 13.57 -13.08 -56.23
N ASN A 776 14.74 -13.61 -55.85
CA ASN A 776 16.07 -13.25 -56.39
C ASN A 776 16.56 -11.83 -56.07
N HIS A 777 15.89 -11.10 -55.18
CA HIS A 777 16.42 -9.86 -54.63
C HIS A 777 17.50 -10.12 -53.57
N PRO A 778 18.52 -9.25 -53.46
CA PRO A 778 19.63 -9.44 -52.52
C PRO A 778 19.31 -9.09 -51.06
N ASP A 779 18.20 -8.39 -50.79
CA ASP A 779 17.93 -7.78 -49.48
C ASP A 779 16.44 -7.66 -49.11
N ALA A 780 15.64 -8.69 -49.43
CA ALA A 780 14.22 -8.74 -49.12
C ALA A 780 13.92 -8.63 -47.60
N TYR A 781 12.81 -7.99 -47.24
CA TYR A 781 12.39 -7.81 -45.85
C TYR A 781 10.88 -7.74 -45.62
N THR A 782 10.42 -8.07 -44.41
CA THR A 782 9.04 -7.80 -43.94
C THR A 782 9.02 -7.53 -42.43
N GLU A 783 8.01 -6.80 -41.95
CA GLU A 783 7.76 -6.58 -40.52
C GLU A 783 6.27 -6.45 -40.23
N LEU A 784 5.83 -7.09 -39.15
CA LEU A 784 4.47 -7.03 -38.63
C LEU A 784 4.29 -5.84 -37.68
N GLY A 785 3.28 -5.01 -37.97
CA GLY A 785 2.82 -3.90 -37.12
C GLY A 785 1.36 -4.04 -36.71
N TRP A 786 0.94 -3.25 -35.73
CA TRP A 786 -0.42 -3.22 -35.21
C TRP A 786 -0.93 -1.81 -34.87
N SER A 787 -2.23 -1.60 -34.89
CA SER A 787 -2.92 -0.49 -34.24
C SER A 787 -3.98 -1.00 -33.29
N ILE A 788 -4.26 -0.25 -32.22
CA ILE A 788 -5.23 -0.61 -31.17
C ILE A 788 -6.30 0.47 -31.12
N ASN A 789 -7.57 0.10 -31.25
CA ASN A 789 -8.73 1.01 -31.21
C ASN A 789 -8.57 2.21 -32.14
N ASP A 790 -8.11 1.94 -33.37
CA ASP A 790 -7.95 2.92 -34.45
C ASP A 790 -6.89 4.03 -34.18
N ASN A 791 -5.96 3.78 -33.26
CA ASN A 791 -4.75 4.60 -33.08
C ASN A 791 -3.74 4.43 -34.24
N ASN A 792 -2.61 5.15 -34.19
CA ASN A 792 -1.52 5.01 -35.15
C ASN A 792 -0.92 3.60 -35.15
N THR A 793 -0.65 3.06 -36.35
CA THR A 793 -0.01 1.75 -36.51
C THR A 793 1.49 1.84 -36.22
N VAL A 794 1.97 0.95 -35.35
CA VAL A 794 3.37 0.89 -34.90
C VAL A 794 3.90 -0.53 -35.01
N SER A 795 5.23 -0.68 -35.02
CA SER A 795 5.87 -1.99 -34.84
C SER A 795 5.47 -2.60 -33.50
N ILE A 796 5.27 -3.91 -33.45
CA ILE A 796 4.94 -4.59 -32.21
C ILE A 796 6.16 -4.55 -31.28
N GLN A 797 5.96 -4.02 -30.08
CA GLN A 797 7.02 -3.86 -29.10
C GLN A 797 7.52 -5.23 -28.61
N SER A 798 8.83 -5.34 -28.38
CA SER A 798 9.47 -6.60 -27.94
C SER A 798 8.89 -7.18 -26.66
N THR A 799 8.34 -6.33 -25.79
CA THR A 799 7.71 -6.72 -24.53
C THR A 799 6.48 -7.62 -24.70
N TYR A 800 5.89 -7.65 -25.90
CA TYR A 800 4.73 -8.48 -26.21
C TYR A 800 5.09 -9.73 -27.02
N LEU A 801 6.36 -9.91 -27.42
CA LEU A 801 6.78 -10.96 -28.34
C LEU A 801 7.44 -12.13 -27.61
N TYR A 802 6.98 -13.34 -27.91
CA TYR A 802 7.47 -14.57 -27.27
C TYR A 802 7.69 -15.71 -28.25
N ASP A 803 8.56 -16.65 -27.88
CA ASP A 803 8.70 -17.95 -28.55
C ASP A 803 7.33 -18.66 -28.62
N VAL A 804 7.11 -19.41 -29.71
CA VAL A 804 5.85 -20.12 -29.97
C VAL A 804 5.47 -21.09 -28.85
N ASN A 805 6.46 -21.71 -28.19
CA ASN A 805 6.27 -22.68 -27.12
C ASN A 805 6.34 -22.05 -25.71
N ALA A 806 6.46 -20.72 -25.62
CA ALA A 806 6.56 -20.03 -24.34
C ALA A 806 5.33 -20.35 -23.46
N THR A 807 5.56 -20.82 -22.24
CA THR A 807 4.47 -21.02 -21.27
C THR A 807 4.43 -19.79 -20.38
N ILE A 808 3.42 -18.93 -20.56
CA ILE A 808 3.35 -17.63 -19.88
C ILE A 808 2.19 -17.68 -18.91
N ASN A 809 2.51 -17.57 -17.62
CA ASN A 809 1.51 -17.25 -16.62
C ASN A 809 1.22 -15.76 -16.72
N ASN A 810 0.03 -15.44 -17.19
CA ASN A 810 -0.42 -14.09 -17.42
C ASN A 810 -0.81 -13.34 -16.13
N SER A 811 -0.40 -13.86 -14.98
CA SER A 811 -0.61 -13.24 -13.67
C SER A 811 0.47 -12.21 -13.42
N SER A 812 0.07 -10.97 -13.11
CA SER A 812 0.97 -9.98 -12.52
C SER A 812 1.74 -10.60 -11.33
N PHE A 813 3.00 -10.22 -11.16
CA PHE A 813 3.75 -10.62 -9.97
C PHE A 813 3.02 -10.13 -8.72
N VAL A 814 2.76 -11.01 -7.75
CA VAL A 814 2.17 -10.65 -6.45
C VAL A 814 3.17 -11.03 -5.36
N SER A 815 3.38 -10.12 -4.43
CA SER A 815 4.19 -10.33 -3.22
C SER A 815 3.31 -10.54 -2.00
N GLU A 816 3.80 -11.31 -1.03
CA GLU A 816 3.12 -11.48 0.25
C GLU A 816 3.21 -10.20 1.12
N VAL A 817 2.31 -10.11 2.08
CA VAL A 817 2.30 -9.03 3.09
C VAL A 817 3.26 -9.40 4.22
N VAL A 818 4.49 -8.90 4.16
CA VAL A 818 5.56 -9.24 5.14
C VAL A 818 5.25 -8.67 6.52
N TYR A 819 4.74 -7.45 6.54
CA TYR A 819 4.24 -6.81 7.75
C TYR A 819 2.74 -6.65 7.54
N PRO A 820 1.83 -7.21 8.36
CA PRO A 820 0.37 -6.97 8.34
C PRO A 820 -0.08 -5.82 9.28
N TYR A 821 -1.24 -5.18 9.02
CA TYR A 821 -1.80 -4.19 9.95
C TYR A 821 -2.28 -4.92 11.20
N THR A 822 -2.01 -4.34 12.36
CA THR A 822 -2.58 -4.82 13.63
C THR A 822 -3.21 -3.64 14.33
N TYR A 823 -4.54 -3.68 14.44
CA TYR A 823 -5.33 -2.65 15.08
C TYR A 823 -5.60 -3.02 16.53
N ASN A 824 -4.61 -2.82 17.39
CA ASN A 824 -4.74 -3.06 18.82
C ASN A 824 -5.62 -1.98 19.46
N GLU A 825 -6.65 -2.41 20.18
CA GLU A 825 -7.61 -1.56 20.87
C GLU A 825 -7.86 -2.08 22.29
N ASN A 826 -7.87 -1.19 23.26
CA ASN A 826 -8.25 -1.53 24.63
C ASN A 826 -9.78 -1.60 24.71
N TYR A 827 -10.33 -2.81 24.80
CA TYR A 827 -11.75 -3.05 24.94
C TYR A 827 -12.13 -3.27 26.40
N ILE A 828 -13.11 -2.51 26.89
CA ILE A 828 -13.65 -2.65 28.24
C ILE A 828 -14.81 -3.65 28.21
N PHE A 829 -14.62 -4.82 28.81
CA PHE A 829 -15.65 -5.86 28.90
C PHE A 829 -16.77 -5.50 29.88
N TYR A 830 -16.38 -4.97 31.03
CA TYR A 830 -17.29 -4.50 32.06
C TYR A 830 -16.59 -3.51 32.99
N LYS A 831 -17.41 -2.73 33.69
CA LYS A 831 -17.02 -1.72 34.67
C LYS A 831 -17.66 -2.05 36.02
N SER A 832 -17.16 -1.42 37.08
CA SER A 832 -17.85 -1.41 38.36
C SER A 832 -19.17 -0.64 38.24
N ASP A 833 -20.14 -1.05 39.06
CA ASP A 833 -21.51 -0.51 39.03
C ASP A 833 -21.70 0.34 40.28
N ILE A 834 -21.59 1.66 40.11
CA ILE A 834 -21.68 2.65 41.18
C ILE A 834 -22.94 2.48 42.05
N SER A 835 -24.03 1.95 41.50
CA SER A 835 -25.28 1.71 42.25
C SER A 835 -25.18 0.58 43.28
N LYS A 836 -24.15 -0.27 43.16
CA LYS A 836 -23.85 -1.36 44.08
C LYS A 836 -22.71 -1.03 45.05
N GLU A 837 -22.00 0.07 44.79
CA GLU A 837 -20.81 0.46 45.53
C GLU A 837 -21.16 1.07 46.90
N LYS A 838 -20.29 0.84 47.89
CA LYS A 838 -20.44 1.42 49.24
C LYS A 838 -19.08 1.80 49.82
N ILE A 839 -18.97 3.03 50.32
CA ILE A 839 -17.81 3.47 51.09
C ILE A 839 -17.84 2.77 52.45
N ILE A 840 -16.79 2.02 52.76
CA ILE A 840 -16.60 1.33 54.05
C ILE A 840 -15.86 2.24 55.03
N SER A 841 -14.81 2.89 54.58
CA SER A 841 -14.04 3.84 55.39
C SER A 841 -13.29 4.85 54.52
N VAL A 842 -13.04 6.03 55.08
CA VAL A 842 -12.15 7.06 54.54
C VAL A 842 -11.41 7.71 55.70
N ASN A 843 -10.11 7.98 55.56
CA ASN A 843 -9.29 8.49 56.66
C ASN A 843 -9.24 10.03 56.75
N GLN A 844 -9.72 10.74 55.74
CA GLN A 844 -9.79 12.21 55.69
C GLN A 844 -11.24 12.67 55.57
N GLY A 845 -11.58 13.76 56.26
CA GLY A 845 -12.92 14.36 56.20
C GLY A 845 -13.12 15.23 54.96
N ALA A 846 -14.36 15.60 54.69
CA ALA A 846 -14.72 16.52 53.61
C ALA A 846 -14.40 17.99 53.95
N TRP A 847 -14.19 18.81 52.92
CA TRP A 847 -14.00 20.25 53.07
C TRP A 847 -15.21 20.95 53.68
N ASP A 848 -16.41 20.56 53.25
CA ASP A 848 -17.71 20.98 53.77
C ASP A 848 -18.81 19.98 53.37
N ASP A 849 -20.05 20.25 53.77
CA ASP A 849 -21.21 19.39 53.46
C ASP A 849 -21.51 19.26 51.96
N THR A 850 -20.99 20.16 51.12
CA THR A 850 -21.20 20.12 49.67
C THR A 850 -20.19 19.22 48.94
N THR A 851 -19.10 18.85 49.61
CA THR A 851 -17.96 18.08 49.06
C THR A 851 -17.72 16.76 49.79
N LYS A 852 -18.80 16.17 50.31
CA LYS A 852 -18.79 14.92 51.07
C LYS A 852 -18.32 13.72 50.23
N ILE A 853 -17.82 12.69 50.91
CA ILE A 853 -17.27 11.50 50.25
C ILE A 853 -18.32 10.74 49.43
N ASP A 854 -19.58 10.76 49.85
CA ASP A 854 -20.70 10.11 49.12
C ASP A 854 -20.90 10.66 47.71
N ASN A 855 -20.40 11.86 47.41
CA ASN A 855 -20.49 12.45 46.08
C ASN A 855 -19.73 11.63 45.03
N ILE A 856 -18.77 10.77 45.43
CA ILE A 856 -18.09 9.88 44.46
C ILE A 856 -18.99 8.72 44.00
N LEU A 857 -20.12 8.49 44.66
CA LEU A 857 -21.04 7.38 44.41
C LEU A 857 -22.41 7.83 43.86
N ASP A 858 -22.62 9.12 43.61
CA ASP A 858 -23.93 9.67 43.22
C ASP A 858 -24.17 9.68 41.70
N GLY A 859 -23.14 9.39 40.90
CA GLY A 859 -23.18 9.37 39.44
C GLY A 859 -23.32 10.75 38.79
N ASN A 860 -23.19 11.84 39.57
CA ASN A 860 -23.29 13.20 39.08
C ASN A 860 -21.89 13.81 38.87
N PRO A 861 -21.48 14.09 37.63
CA PRO A 861 -20.13 14.59 37.36
C PRO A 861 -19.90 16.03 37.85
N ASP A 862 -20.94 16.75 38.28
CA ASP A 862 -20.83 18.11 38.82
C ASP A 862 -20.60 18.14 40.35
N THR A 863 -20.83 17.03 41.04
CA THR A 863 -20.49 16.85 42.47
C THR A 863 -19.14 16.14 42.61
N PHE A 864 -18.46 16.39 43.72
CA PHE A 864 -17.15 15.78 43.99
C PHE A 864 -16.87 15.75 45.49
N TYR A 865 -16.03 14.81 45.91
CA TYR A 865 -15.35 14.83 47.19
C TYR A 865 -14.14 15.77 47.14
N HIS A 866 -13.92 16.53 48.21
CA HIS A 866 -12.71 17.32 48.44
C HIS A 866 -12.21 17.09 49.86
N SER A 867 -10.95 16.70 50.04
CA SER A 867 -10.41 16.52 51.40
C SER A 867 -10.35 17.84 52.19
N ASN A 868 -10.48 17.76 53.50
CA ASN A 868 -10.69 18.91 54.38
C ASN A 868 -9.52 19.91 54.43
N ASN A 869 -9.86 21.19 54.62
CA ASN A 869 -8.90 22.29 54.67
C ASN A 869 -7.86 22.08 55.79
N GLY A 870 -6.58 22.29 55.46
CA GLY A 870 -5.46 22.13 56.39
C GLY A 870 -4.97 20.69 56.58
N ASN A 871 -5.64 19.69 55.99
CA ASN A 871 -5.20 18.29 56.01
C ASN A 871 -4.51 17.93 54.69
N TYR A 872 -3.24 18.35 54.58
CA TYR A 872 -2.49 18.23 53.33
C TYR A 872 -2.02 16.80 53.06
N LEU A 873 -2.19 16.37 51.82
CA LEU A 873 -1.72 15.09 51.32
C LEU A 873 -0.20 15.06 51.24
N SER A 874 0.41 14.01 51.78
CA SER A 874 1.82 13.68 51.60
C SER A 874 2.06 12.18 51.77
N SER A 875 3.28 11.70 51.51
CA SER A 875 3.65 10.30 51.79
C SER A 875 3.51 9.94 53.28
N ASP A 876 3.72 10.90 54.18
CA ASP A 876 3.57 10.72 55.64
C ASP A 876 2.11 10.91 56.12
N ASN A 877 1.25 11.49 55.28
CA ASN A 877 -0.18 11.70 55.54
C ASN A 877 -1.01 11.34 54.29
N PRO A 878 -1.08 10.04 53.92
CA PRO A 878 -1.75 9.61 52.71
C PRO A 878 -3.28 9.70 52.84
N PHE A 879 -3.96 9.79 51.71
CA PHE A 879 -5.40 9.57 51.63
C PHE A 879 -5.65 8.07 51.48
N GLU A 880 -6.55 7.52 52.29
CA GLU A 880 -6.97 6.13 52.28
C GLU A 880 -8.50 6.03 52.21
N ILE A 881 -8.99 5.21 51.28
CA ILE A 881 -10.40 4.87 51.16
C ILE A 881 -10.58 3.38 50.91
N ILE A 882 -11.62 2.80 51.51
CA ILE A 882 -12.06 1.42 51.28
C ILE A 882 -13.47 1.43 50.70
N ILE A 883 -13.66 0.75 49.57
CA ILE A 883 -14.94 0.65 48.86
C ILE A 883 -15.30 -0.84 48.67
N ASP A 884 -16.55 -1.19 49.00
CA ASP A 884 -17.19 -2.45 48.57
C ASP A 884 -17.76 -2.25 47.17
N LEU A 885 -17.32 -3.03 46.19
CA LEU A 885 -17.78 -2.96 44.80
C LEU A 885 -19.12 -3.69 44.57
N GLY A 886 -19.66 -4.32 45.62
CA GLY A 886 -20.92 -5.06 45.59
C GLY A 886 -20.82 -6.50 45.10
N GLU A 887 -19.83 -6.82 44.25
CA GLU A 887 -19.59 -8.17 43.73
C GLU A 887 -18.09 -8.49 43.54
N SER A 888 -17.73 -9.79 43.65
CA SER A 888 -16.38 -10.25 43.32
C SER A 888 -16.26 -10.43 41.81
N LYS A 889 -15.30 -9.73 41.21
CA LYS A 889 -15.00 -9.79 39.77
C LYS A 889 -13.50 -9.66 39.55
N THR A 890 -13.05 -10.05 38.36
CA THR A 890 -11.68 -9.78 37.90
C THR A 890 -11.59 -8.33 37.44
N TRP A 891 -10.59 -7.62 37.93
CA TRP A 891 -10.28 -6.24 37.57
C TRP A 891 -8.83 -6.13 37.14
N ASN A 892 -8.55 -5.20 36.23
CA ASN A 892 -7.18 -4.92 35.79
C ASN A 892 -6.96 -3.45 35.40
N SER A 893 -7.94 -2.58 35.62
CA SER A 893 -7.79 -1.14 35.40
C SER A 893 -8.63 -0.33 36.36
N ILE A 894 -8.13 0.83 36.75
CA ILE A 894 -8.81 1.83 37.57
C ILE A 894 -8.77 3.19 36.87
N LYS A 895 -9.84 3.96 37.00
CA LYS A 895 -9.95 5.35 36.57
C LYS A 895 -10.48 6.20 37.74
N LEU A 896 -9.76 7.29 38.01
CA LEU A 896 -10.02 8.25 39.07
C LEU A 896 -10.38 9.57 38.39
N THR A 897 -11.63 10.01 38.51
CA THR A 897 -12.12 11.24 37.88
C THR A 897 -12.13 12.36 38.90
N GLY A 898 -11.58 13.52 38.56
CA GLY A 898 -11.60 14.74 39.38
C GLY A 898 -12.82 15.62 39.11
N ARG A 899 -12.79 16.86 39.60
CA ARG A 899 -13.89 17.83 39.41
C ARG A 899 -13.91 18.43 38.00
N GLN A 900 -15.08 18.88 37.53
CA GLN A 900 -15.18 19.54 36.22
C GLN A 900 -14.57 20.95 36.18
N LYS A 901 -14.67 21.71 37.28
CA LYS A 901 -14.23 23.10 37.35
C LYS A 901 -13.34 23.35 38.57
N GLY A 902 -12.18 23.98 38.33
CA GLY A 902 -11.18 24.32 39.35
C GLY A 902 -9.94 23.43 39.31
N VAL A 903 -9.11 23.51 40.36
CA VAL A 903 -7.89 22.68 40.53
C VAL A 903 -8.25 21.24 40.91
N ASN A 904 -7.85 20.25 40.10
CA ASN A 904 -8.37 18.88 40.24
C ASN A 904 -7.71 17.99 41.28
N HIS A 905 -6.48 18.28 41.72
CA HIS A 905 -5.77 17.43 42.68
C HIS A 905 -5.84 15.93 42.33
N LEU A 906 -5.57 15.58 41.07
CA LEU A 906 -5.71 14.20 40.59
C LEU A 906 -4.63 13.30 41.19
N PRO A 907 -4.95 12.10 41.68
CA PRO A 907 -3.95 11.14 42.14
C PRO A 907 -2.91 10.85 41.06
N ILE A 908 -1.62 10.96 41.39
CA ILE A 908 -0.49 10.62 40.50
C ILE A 908 0.47 9.60 41.12
N GLU A 909 0.40 9.39 42.43
CA GLU A 909 1.07 8.30 43.12
C GLU A 909 0.08 7.63 44.07
N PHE A 910 -0.18 6.34 43.86
CA PHE A 910 -1.13 5.60 44.67
C PHE A 910 -0.92 4.08 44.59
N SER A 911 -1.31 3.40 45.66
CA SER A 911 -1.31 1.94 45.77
C SER A 911 -2.74 1.41 45.78
N ILE A 912 -2.94 0.29 45.08
CA ILE A 912 -4.22 -0.44 45.03
C ILE A 912 -4.05 -1.73 45.83
N PHE A 913 -4.99 -2.00 46.72
CA PHE A 913 -5.10 -3.27 47.41
C PHE A 913 -6.48 -3.88 47.21
N GLY A 914 -6.54 -5.19 47.00
CA GLY A 914 -7.76 -5.95 46.76
C GLY A 914 -8.03 -6.92 47.90
N SER A 915 -9.30 -7.16 48.20
CA SER A 915 -9.75 -8.17 49.16
C SER A 915 -11.06 -8.83 48.70
N GLY A 916 -11.22 -10.12 48.99
CA GLY A 916 -12.48 -10.84 48.79
C GLY A 916 -13.47 -10.65 49.94
N ASP A 917 -13.00 -10.32 51.15
CA ASP A 917 -13.78 -10.41 52.40
C ASP A 917 -13.70 -9.17 53.31
N SER A 918 -13.04 -8.09 52.86
CA SER A 918 -12.79 -6.83 53.57
C SER A 918 -11.86 -6.91 54.80
N ASN A 919 -11.37 -8.09 55.18
CA ASN A 919 -10.51 -8.26 56.35
C ASN A 919 -9.03 -8.28 56.00
N LYS A 920 -8.68 -8.91 54.87
CA LYS A 920 -7.30 -9.04 54.40
C LYS A 920 -7.13 -8.39 53.04
N PHE A 921 -6.39 -7.30 52.99
CA PHE A 921 -6.05 -6.57 51.77
C PHE A 921 -4.67 -6.96 51.27
N GLU A 922 -4.59 -7.46 50.04
CA GLU A 922 -3.35 -7.77 49.36
C GLU A 922 -3.03 -6.68 48.35
N LYS A 923 -1.75 -6.30 48.24
CA LYS A 923 -1.32 -5.29 47.28
C LYS A 923 -1.50 -5.84 45.87
N VAL A 924 -2.21 -5.09 45.05
CA VAL A 924 -2.48 -5.40 43.63
C VAL A 924 -1.53 -4.63 42.74
N ALA A 925 -1.33 -3.33 43.01
CA ALA A 925 -0.50 -2.48 42.19
C ALA A 925 0.09 -1.30 42.97
N GLU A 926 1.21 -0.78 42.50
CA GLU A 926 1.81 0.51 42.90
C GLU A 926 1.93 1.37 41.65
N ILE A 927 1.31 2.55 41.68
CA ILE A 927 1.31 3.49 40.57
C ILE A 927 2.17 4.68 40.99
N THR A 928 3.16 4.99 40.16
CA THR A 928 4.05 6.14 40.31
C THR A 928 3.68 7.24 39.31
N LYS A 929 4.27 8.42 39.47
CA LYS A 929 4.11 9.54 38.53
C LYS A 929 4.41 9.17 37.08
N ASP A 930 5.36 8.27 36.89
CA ASP A 930 5.82 7.86 35.56
C ASP A 930 4.81 6.93 34.86
N ASN A 931 3.96 6.23 35.62
CA ASN A 931 3.04 5.22 35.11
C ASN A 931 1.55 5.64 35.21
N ALA A 932 1.22 6.69 35.96
CA ALA A 932 -0.13 7.24 36.03
C ALA A 932 -0.51 7.93 34.70
N ILE A 933 -1.64 7.55 34.12
CA ILE A 933 -2.12 8.11 32.84
C ILE A 933 -3.05 9.29 33.14
N ILE A 934 -2.60 10.51 32.88
CA ILE A 934 -3.41 11.72 33.08
C ILE A 934 -4.04 12.17 31.77
N ASN A 935 -5.37 12.27 31.76
CA ASN A 935 -6.12 12.80 30.62
C ASN A 935 -7.23 13.75 31.08
N GLY A 936 -7.01 15.06 30.86
CA GLY A 936 -7.92 16.11 31.29
C GLY A 936 -8.15 16.07 32.80
N ILE A 937 -9.36 15.65 33.20
CA ILE A 937 -9.77 15.55 34.60
C ILE A 937 -9.64 14.13 35.16
N THR A 938 -8.92 13.23 34.50
CA THR A 938 -8.85 11.81 34.90
C THR A 938 -7.41 11.37 35.13
N SER A 939 -7.23 10.50 36.12
CA SER A 939 -6.02 9.71 36.34
C SER A 939 -6.37 8.23 36.25
N SER A 940 -5.66 7.47 35.42
CA SER A 940 -5.97 6.05 35.19
C SER A 940 -4.72 5.19 35.29
N ALA A 941 -4.92 3.90 35.58
CA ALA A 941 -3.85 2.90 35.57
C ALA A 941 -4.38 1.54 35.12
N VAL A 942 -3.48 0.71 34.60
CA VAL A 942 -3.69 -0.71 34.27
C VAL A 942 -2.76 -1.53 35.16
N PHE A 943 -3.24 -2.66 35.69
CA PHE A 943 -2.54 -3.55 36.59
C PHE A 943 -2.81 -5.02 36.24
N GLU A 944 -2.10 -5.96 36.86
CA GLU A 944 -2.30 -7.39 36.60
C GLU A 944 -3.72 -7.84 36.95
N GLU A 945 -4.27 -8.78 36.19
CA GLU A 945 -5.62 -9.31 36.43
C GLU A 945 -5.74 -9.88 37.85
N LYS A 946 -6.64 -9.32 38.65
CA LYS A 946 -6.87 -9.76 40.02
C LYS A 946 -8.36 -9.79 40.33
N GLU A 947 -8.79 -10.89 40.94
CA GLU A 947 -10.14 -11.01 41.46
C GLU A 947 -10.24 -10.40 42.86
N PHE A 948 -11.17 -9.46 43.06
CA PHE A 948 -11.52 -8.92 44.37
C PHE A 948 -12.90 -8.23 44.35
N ARG A 949 -13.48 -8.07 45.55
CA ARG A 949 -14.73 -7.35 45.79
C ARG A 949 -14.51 -6.01 46.48
N TYR A 950 -13.55 -5.94 47.39
CA TYR A 950 -13.23 -4.73 48.14
C TYR A 950 -11.92 -4.15 47.62
N ILE A 951 -11.92 -2.85 47.36
CA ILE A 951 -10.73 -2.09 47.01
C ILE A 951 -10.34 -1.18 48.17
N LYS A 952 -9.05 -1.14 48.48
CA LYS A 952 -8.45 -0.09 49.29
C LYS A 952 -7.48 0.70 48.41
N LEU A 953 -7.73 2.00 48.29
CA LEU A 953 -6.89 2.93 47.55
C LEU A 953 -6.12 3.80 48.54
N ILE A 954 -4.80 3.85 48.40
CA ILE A 954 -3.91 4.71 49.20
C ILE A 954 -3.22 5.68 48.26
N VAL A 955 -3.51 6.97 48.36
CA VAL A 955 -2.91 8.03 47.53
C VAL A 955 -1.88 8.80 48.35
N THR A 956 -0.67 8.95 47.81
CA THR A 956 0.43 9.67 48.46
C THR A 956 0.77 10.98 47.77
N ASP A 957 0.41 11.13 46.48
CA ASP A 957 0.64 12.37 45.74
C ASP A 957 -0.44 12.68 44.69
N THR A 958 -0.62 13.98 44.40
CA THR A 958 -1.56 14.50 43.40
C THR A 958 -0.94 15.49 42.42
N SER A 959 -1.65 15.77 41.32
CA SER A 959 -1.19 16.49 40.11
C SER A 959 -0.80 17.95 40.30
N LEU A 960 -0.88 18.51 41.52
CA LEU A 960 -0.52 19.90 41.78
C LEU A 960 1.00 20.04 41.90
N GLN A 961 1.62 20.87 41.06
CA GLN A 961 3.09 21.01 41.03
C GLN A 961 3.65 21.79 42.22
N SER A 962 2.92 22.78 42.74
CA SER A 962 3.35 23.59 43.88
C SER A 962 2.16 24.06 44.72
N GLY A 963 2.36 24.15 46.03
CA GLY A 963 1.33 24.50 47.01
C GLY A 963 0.77 23.30 47.78
N ASN A 964 -0.30 23.55 48.54
CA ASN A 964 -0.92 22.56 49.41
C ASN A 964 -1.67 21.52 48.58
N LYS A 965 -1.32 20.24 48.77
CA LYS A 965 -1.92 19.12 48.05
C LYS A 965 -3.13 18.58 48.82
N TYR A 966 -4.20 18.33 48.08
CA TYR A 966 -5.43 17.70 48.56
C TYR A 966 -5.74 16.51 47.65
N ILE A 967 -6.91 15.90 47.83
CA ILE A 967 -7.53 15.01 46.85
C ILE A 967 -8.91 15.54 46.47
N CYS A 968 -9.23 15.49 45.18
CA CYS A 968 -10.58 15.78 44.70
C CYS A 968 -11.01 14.73 43.68
N LEU A 969 -12.11 14.04 43.95
CA LEU A 969 -12.63 12.97 43.10
C LEU A 969 -14.15 13.10 42.93
N SER A 970 -14.65 12.92 41.73
CA SER A 970 -16.08 12.78 41.42
C SER A 970 -16.48 11.32 41.19
N ASP A 971 -15.53 10.44 40.87
CA ASP A 971 -15.81 9.04 40.54
C ASP A 971 -14.53 8.17 40.65
N ILE A 972 -14.71 6.90 41.04
CA ILE A 972 -13.69 5.85 41.04
C ILE A 972 -14.26 4.63 40.32
N GLU A 973 -13.81 4.40 39.10
CA GLU A 973 -14.32 3.32 38.24
C GLU A 973 -13.25 2.22 38.10
N LEU A 974 -13.60 0.98 38.45
CA LEU A 974 -12.80 -0.20 38.11
C LEU A 974 -13.32 -0.81 36.80
N SER A 975 -12.42 -1.40 36.01
CA SER A 975 -12.81 -2.09 34.79
C SER A 975 -11.96 -3.33 34.52
N TYR A 976 -12.54 -4.23 33.73
CA TYR A 976 -11.80 -5.30 33.07
C TYR A 976 -11.61 -4.92 31.61
N THR A 977 -10.37 -4.59 31.26
CA THR A 977 -9.97 -4.10 29.95
C THR A 977 -8.99 -5.08 29.33
N GLN A 978 -9.21 -5.44 28.07
CA GLN A 978 -8.26 -6.26 27.34
C GLN A 978 -7.76 -5.55 26.10
N ASN A 979 -6.48 -5.74 25.78
CA ASN A 979 -5.95 -5.33 24.49
C ASN A 979 -6.36 -6.36 23.44
N MET A 980 -7.26 -5.97 22.54
CA MET A 980 -7.83 -6.80 21.50
C MET A 980 -7.38 -6.33 20.11
N VAL A 981 -7.32 -7.25 19.16
CA VAL A 981 -7.07 -6.93 17.75
C VAL A 981 -8.40 -6.73 17.02
N SER A 982 -8.65 -5.49 16.59
CA SER A 982 -9.76 -5.14 15.71
C SER A 982 -9.53 -5.65 14.29
N LYS A 983 -10.58 -6.22 13.70
CA LYS A 983 -10.59 -6.91 12.42
C LYS A 983 -11.75 -6.45 11.56
N SER A 984 -11.49 -6.34 10.25
CA SER A 984 -12.50 -6.03 9.25
C SER A 984 -13.56 -7.12 9.17
N ASN A 985 -14.80 -6.73 8.94
CA ASN A 985 -15.90 -7.62 8.60
C ASN A 985 -15.62 -8.48 7.35
N ASN A 986 -14.68 -8.11 6.47
CA ASN A 986 -14.25 -8.91 5.31
C ASN A 986 -13.63 -10.27 5.66
N LEU A 987 -13.16 -10.45 6.90
CA LEU A 987 -12.60 -11.71 7.38
C LEU A 987 -13.67 -12.72 7.86
N LEU A 988 -14.95 -12.34 7.80
CA LEU A 988 -16.08 -13.22 8.11
C LEU A 988 -16.58 -13.90 6.82
N GLU A 989 -17.05 -15.14 6.94
CA GLU A 989 -17.71 -15.85 5.85
C GLU A 989 -19.21 -15.56 5.90
N TYR A 990 -19.81 -15.15 4.76
CA TYR A 990 -21.22 -14.82 4.65
C TYR A 990 -21.95 -15.84 3.76
N TYR A 991 -23.15 -16.24 4.15
CA TYR A 991 -24.00 -17.20 3.41
C TYR A 991 -25.43 -16.65 3.39
N GLY A 992 -25.97 -16.36 2.21
CA GLY A 992 -27.31 -15.76 2.07
C GLY A 992 -27.30 -14.43 1.32
N ASP A 993 -28.27 -13.57 1.63
CA ASP A 993 -28.51 -12.30 0.97
C ASP A 993 -27.83 -11.17 1.73
N PHE A 994 -26.51 -11.03 1.51
CA PHE A 994 -25.68 -9.96 2.06
C PHE A 994 -25.25 -8.98 0.97
N SER A 995 -24.95 -7.74 1.35
CA SER A 995 -24.46 -6.72 0.44
C SER A 995 -23.54 -5.74 1.16
N LEU A 996 -22.62 -5.13 0.41
CA LEU A 996 -21.75 -4.08 0.94
C LEU A 996 -22.47 -2.74 0.93
N ASN A 997 -22.29 -1.99 2.02
CA ASN A 997 -22.79 -0.64 2.15
C ASN A 997 -21.69 0.31 2.68
N ASN A 998 -21.15 1.13 1.79
CA ASN A 998 -20.12 2.13 2.10
C ASN A 998 -20.68 3.56 2.26
N LYS A 999 -22.01 3.73 2.30
CA LYS A 999 -22.65 5.06 2.44
C LYS A 999 -22.58 5.64 3.86
N TYR A 1000 -22.17 4.82 4.82
CA TYR A 1000 -22.20 5.16 6.24
C TYR A 1000 -20.81 5.04 6.85
N LEU A 1001 -20.57 5.87 7.86
CA LEU A 1001 -19.34 5.84 8.63
C LEU A 1001 -19.21 4.49 9.35
N SER A 1002 -18.10 3.81 9.12
CA SER A 1002 -17.77 2.51 9.68
C SER A 1002 -16.28 2.43 10.03
N SER A 1003 -15.86 1.35 10.67
CA SER A 1003 -14.46 1.21 11.09
C SER A 1003 -13.50 0.96 9.92
N TYR A 1004 -13.97 0.26 8.87
CA TYR A 1004 -13.17 -0.21 7.73
C TYR A 1004 -13.69 0.31 6.38
N GLY A 1005 -14.51 1.35 6.36
CA GLY A 1005 -15.03 1.99 5.14
C GLY A 1005 -16.40 1.48 4.69
N HIS A 1006 -16.79 0.28 5.07
CA HIS A 1006 -18.09 -0.30 4.74
C HIS A 1006 -18.68 -1.18 5.83
N LEU A 1007 -19.99 -1.36 5.75
CA LEU A 1007 -20.77 -2.38 6.47
C LEU A 1007 -21.08 -3.53 5.51
N ILE A 1008 -21.24 -4.74 6.07
CA ILE A 1008 -21.90 -5.85 5.37
C ILE A 1008 -23.29 -6.00 5.98
N GLU A 1009 -24.32 -5.76 5.17
CA GLU A 1009 -25.72 -5.74 5.60
C GLU A 1009 -26.51 -6.86 4.90
N GLY A 1010 -27.29 -7.63 5.65
CA GLY A 1010 -28.07 -8.70 5.03
C GLY A 1010 -28.80 -9.66 5.96
N LYS A 1011 -29.25 -10.77 5.35
CA LYS A 1011 -29.92 -11.90 6.00
C LYS A 1011 -29.27 -13.21 5.59
N GLY A 1012 -29.16 -14.13 6.53
CA GLY A 1012 -28.57 -15.44 6.31
C GLY A 1012 -27.67 -15.83 7.48
N THR A 1013 -26.58 -16.52 7.17
CA THR A 1013 -25.64 -17.05 8.15
C THR A 1013 -24.26 -16.42 7.98
N ILE A 1014 -23.64 -16.04 9.09
CA ILE A 1014 -22.25 -15.57 9.14
C ILE A 1014 -21.44 -16.61 9.91
N LYS A 1015 -20.23 -16.90 9.46
CA LYS A 1015 -19.32 -17.84 10.12
C LYS A 1015 -17.93 -17.23 10.29
N TYR A 1016 -17.32 -17.51 11.43
CA TYR A 1016 -15.91 -17.21 11.70
C TYR A 1016 -15.26 -18.39 12.41
N THR A 1017 -14.10 -18.81 11.92
CA THR A 1017 -13.27 -19.84 12.56
C THR A 1017 -11.87 -19.27 12.80
N GLY A 1018 -11.37 -19.36 14.02
CA GLY A 1018 -10.03 -18.89 14.34
C GLY A 1018 -9.61 -19.18 15.78
N ASP A 1019 -8.33 -18.96 16.06
CA ASP A 1019 -7.78 -19.05 17.42
C ASP A 1019 -8.06 -17.77 18.19
N PHE A 1020 -8.87 -17.84 19.24
CA PHE A 1020 -9.12 -16.69 20.12
C PHE A 1020 -9.46 -17.11 21.54
N SER A 1021 -9.12 -16.27 22.52
CA SER A 1021 -9.66 -16.37 23.89
C SER A 1021 -10.85 -15.44 24.13
N ASN A 1022 -10.96 -14.38 23.34
CA ASN A 1022 -12.02 -13.40 23.45
C ASN A 1022 -12.53 -13.03 22.04
N PHE A 1023 -13.83 -12.80 21.93
CA PHE A 1023 -14.48 -12.40 20.69
C PHE A 1023 -15.55 -11.34 20.97
N VAL A 1024 -15.54 -10.26 20.19
CA VAL A 1024 -16.60 -9.23 20.22
C VAL A 1024 -17.05 -8.95 18.80
N LEU A 1025 -18.35 -9.08 18.52
CA LEU A 1025 -18.94 -8.66 17.25
C LEU A 1025 -19.46 -7.23 17.38
N PHE A 1026 -19.07 -6.35 16.48
CA PHE A 1026 -19.58 -4.98 16.42
C PHE A 1026 -20.54 -4.77 15.26
N VAL A 1027 -21.59 -4.02 15.55
CA VAL A 1027 -22.67 -3.70 14.62
C VAL A 1027 -23.03 -2.23 14.66
N ARG A 1028 -23.72 -1.78 13.61
CA ARG A 1028 -24.38 -0.47 13.51
C ARG A 1028 -25.79 -0.68 12.98
N GLN A 1029 -26.73 -0.99 13.86
CA GLN A 1029 -28.05 -1.46 13.48
C GLN A 1029 -29.01 -0.30 13.21
N LYS A 1030 -29.50 -0.15 11.98
CA LYS A 1030 -30.49 0.89 11.64
C LYS A 1030 -31.91 0.52 12.05
N SER A 1031 -32.18 -0.77 12.18
CA SER A 1031 -33.47 -1.33 12.54
C SER A 1031 -33.27 -2.47 13.51
N ALA A 1032 -34.29 -2.77 14.31
CA ALA A 1032 -34.25 -3.94 15.17
C ALA A 1032 -33.99 -5.22 14.35
N CYS A 1033 -33.16 -6.10 14.91
CA CYS A 1033 -32.73 -7.34 14.28
C CYS A 1033 -32.67 -8.43 15.36
N GLN A 1034 -33.07 -9.65 15.02
CA GLN A 1034 -32.92 -10.80 15.90
C GLN A 1034 -31.93 -11.77 15.28
N ILE A 1035 -30.90 -12.14 16.05
CA ILE A 1035 -29.90 -13.12 15.66
C ILE A 1035 -29.85 -14.29 16.62
N LYS A 1036 -29.42 -15.44 16.12
CA LYS A 1036 -29.04 -16.59 16.92
C LYS A 1036 -27.55 -16.84 16.76
N VAL A 1037 -26.81 -16.78 17.86
CA VAL A 1037 -25.37 -17.04 17.88
C VAL A 1037 -25.16 -18.47 18.37
N ILE A 1038 -24.39 -19.26 17.63
CA ILE A 1038 -24.01 -20.64 17.95
C ILE A 1038 -22.50 -20.68 18.17
N PHE A 1039 -22.09 -21.20 19.32
CA PHE A 1039 -20.69 -21.30 19.75
C PHE A 1039 -20.51 -22.56 20.62
N ASP A 1040 -19.55 -23.43 20.27
CA ASP A 1040 -19.17 -24.65 21.03
C ASP A 1040 -20.37 -25.46 21.58
N ASN A 1041 -21.35 -25.77 20.72
CA ASN A 1041 -22.60 -26.49 21.03
C ASN A 1041 -23.63 -25.74 21.90
N HIS A 1042 -23.38 -24.48 22.22
CA HIS A 1042 -24.35 -23.59 22.84
C HIS A 1042 -24.95 -22.66 21.78
N SER A 1043 -26.22 -22.30 21.94
CA SER A 1043 -26.85 -21.27 21.12
C SER A 1043 -27.64 -20.30 21.98
N GLU A 1044 -27.57 -19.02 21.66
CA GLU A 1044 -28.37 -17.98 22.30
C GLU A 1044 -29.02 -17.07 21.27
N ILE A 1045 -30.19 -16.52 21.60
CA ILE A 1045 -30.91 -15.57 20.77
C ILE A 1045 -30.68 -14.17 21.34
N ILE A 1046 -30.26 -13.24 20.47
CA ILE A 1046 -29.95 -11.86 20.83
C ILE A 1046 -30.89 -10.96 20.04
N ASN A 1047 -31.58 -10.06 20.76
CA ASN A 1047 -32.40 -9.01 20.16
C ASN A 1047 -31.58 -7.72 20.12
N LEU A 1048 -31.24 -7.27 18.92
CA LEU A 1048 -30.54 -6.03 18.67
C LEU A 1048 -31.56 -4.91 18.44
N LEU A 1049 -31.39 -3.79 19.15
CA LEU A 1049 -32.18 -2.59 18.96
C LEU A 1049 -31.58 -1.73 17.84
N ALA A 1050 -32.40 -0.83 17.28
CA ALA A 1050 -31.91 0.20 16.37
C ALA A 1050 -30.96 1.15 17.13
N ASN A 1051 -29.71 1.17 16.70
CA ASN A 1051 -28.64 2.06 17.15
C ASN A 1051 -27.60 2.21 16.03
N ASP A 1052 -27.53 3.41 15.45
CA ASP A 1052 -26.59 3.74 14.37
C ASP A 1052 -25.14 3.88 14.87
N ASN A 1053 -24.93 3.98 16.19
CA ASN A 1053 -23.60 3.97 16.78
C ASN A 1053 -22.99 2.56 16.76
N LEU A 1054 -21.66 2.52 16.71
CA LEU A 1054 -20.92 1.27 16.87
C LEU A 1054 -21.24 0.67 18.24
N SER A 1055 -21.76 -0.56 18.26
CA SER A 1055 -22.15 -1.24 19.49
C SER A 1055 -21.81 -2.73 19.44
N PRO A 1056 -21.47 -3.35 20.58
CA PRO A 1056 -21.23 -4.78 20.64
C PRO A 1056 -22.57 -5.53 20.52
N ALA A 1057 -22.69 -6.42 19.55
CA ALA A 1057 -23.83 -7.33 19.38
C ALA A 1057 -23.67 -8.62 20.16
N PHE A 1058 -22.43 -9.12 20.28
CA PHE A 1058 -22.12 -10.37 20.97
C PHE A 1058 -20.72 -10.29 21.57
N ILE A 1059 -20.55 -10.80 22.79
CA ILE A 1059 -19.29 -10.80 23.52
C ILE A 1059 -19.08 -12.21 24.08
N LYS A 1060 -17.90 -12.77 23.85
CA LYS A 1060 -17.47 -14.05 24.43
C LYS A 1060 -16.07 -13.92 25.02
N SER A 1061 -15.91 -14.44 26.23
CA SER A 1061 -14.63 -14.56 26.93
C SER A 1061 -14.40 -15.99 27.38
N LEU A 1062 -13.18 -16.48 27.21
CA LEU A 1062 -12.74 -17.86 27.46
C LEU A 1062 -11.43 -17.84 28.26
N SER A 1063 -11.18 -18.91 29.01
CA SER A 1063 -10.02 -19.00 29.91
C SER A 1063 -8.67 -19.16 29.19
N LYS A 1064 -8.68 -19.57 27.92
CA LYS A 1064 -7.46 -19.75 27.11
C LYS A 1064 -7.76 -19.53 25.64
N LYS A 1065 -6.71 -19.20 24.88
CA LYS A 1065 -6.76 -19.11 23.43
C LYS A 1065 -6.78 -20.52 22.82
N SER A 1066 -7.80 -20.82 22.03
CA SER A 1066 -7.92 -22.06 21.26
C SER A 1066 -8.73 -21.81 19.99
N GLN A 1067 -8.75 -22.79 19.08
CA GLN A 1067 -9.55 -22.71 17.88
C GLN A 1067 -11.02 -22.86 18.22
N HIS A 1068 -11.84 -21.89 17.81
CA HIS A 1068 -13.28 -21.94 17.95
C HIS A 1068 -13.98 -21.55 16.64
N THR A 1069 -15.26 -21.92 16.52
CA THR A 1069 -16.12 -21.48 15.43
C THR A 1069 -17.35 -20.79 15.99
N ILE A 1070 -17.65 -19.60 15.47
CA ILE A 1070 -18.88 -18.85 15.73
C ILE A 1070 -19.73 -18.87 14.48
N ILE A 1071 -21.02 -19.20 14.65
CA ILE A 1071 -22.02 -19.11 13.59
C ILE A 1071 -23.12 -18.15 14.06
N ILE A 1072 -23.50 -17.20 13.23
CA ILE A 1072 -24.54 -16.21 13.51
C ILE A 1072 -25.63 -16.36 12.46
N GLU A 1073 -26.83 -16.77 12.87
CA GLU A 1073 -28.01 -16.89 12.00
C GLU A 1073 -28.90 -15.66 12.20
N VAL A 1074 -29.19 -14.92 11.13
CA VAL A 1074 -30.17 -13.82 11.17
C VAL A 1074 -31.57 -14.40 11.13
N LEU A 1075 -32.30 -14.30 12.24
CA LEU A 1075 -33.66 -14.84 12.38
C LEU A 1075 -34.71 -13.86 11.85
N GLU A 1076 -34.58 -12.57 12.19
CA GLU A 1076 -35.51 -11.51 11.79
C GLU A 1076 -34.77 -10.19 11.54
N GLY A 1077 -35.30 -9.36 10.64
CA GLY A 1077 -34.68 -8.07 10.29
C GLY A 1077 -33.47 -8.21 9.37
N THR A 1078 -32.63 -7.18 9.32
CA THR A 1078 -31.38 -7.11 8.55
C THR A 1078 -30.25 -6.83 9.53
N LEU A 1079 -29.19 -7.63 9.51
CA LEU A 1079 -28.02 -7.43 10.35
C LEU A 1079 -26.98 -6.56 9.62
N SER A 1080 -26.61 -5.44 10.23
CA SER A 1080 -25.53 -4.56 9.75
C SER A 1080 -24.21 -4.76 10.54
N VAL A 1081 -23.27 -5.50 9.96
CA VAL A 1081 -21.98 -5.84 10.59
C VAL A 1081 -20.89 -4.82 10.22
N ASP A 1082 -20.23 -4.26 11.24
CA ASP A 1082 -19.15 -3.27 11.06
C ASP A 1082 -17.77 -3.93 11.15
N SER A 1083 -17.51 -4.65 12.24
CA SER A 1083 -16.20 -5.21 12.55
C SER A 1083 -16.30 -6.26 13.66
N PHE A 1084 -15.19 -6.90 13.99
CA PHE A 1084 -15.09 -7.75 15.18
C PHE A 1084 -13.71 -7.62 15.81
N MET A 1085 -13.59 -8.03 17.07
CA MET A 1085 -12.31 -8.04 17.80
C MET A 1085 -12.01 -9.43 18.32
N THR A 1086 -10.71 -9.80 18.32
CA THR A 1086 -10.22 -11.05 18.91
C THR A 1086 -8.92 -10.85 19.68
N ILE A 1087 -8.65 -11.73 20.67
CA ILE A 1087 -7.31 -11.88 21.31
C ILE A 1087 -6.63 -13.14 20.83
#